data_AF-A0A8H8QQU6-F1
#
_entry.id   AF-A0A8H8QQU6-F1
#
_cell.length_a   1.000
_cell.length_b   1.000
_cell.length_c   1.000
_cell.angle_alpha   90.00
_cell.angle_beta   90.00
_cell.angle_gamma   90.00
#
_symmetry.space_group_name_H-M   'P 1'
#
loop_
_entity.id
_entity.type
_entity.pdbx_description
1 polymer ?
#
loop_
_entity_poly.entity_id
_entity_poly.type
_entity_poly.pdbx_seq_one_letter_code
_entity_poly.pdbx_strand_id
1 'polypeptide(L)'
;MGFAPERVDWALYATKNAGLQPALDHLEANQDNPVPTDYKTAGAAGGSGSAGVGHDYDEEDEAALADLVAKKGQQAADDAVNKVGEAKSIKCTGCGKVFKSPAFASFHAEKSGHTSFEESTEEIKPLTEEEKKAKLEELRQKLAAKRAAQSKIDAEENKANEKIRRKAGQDLTEVKEDMKRKEQIKEAERKRKEKAEDAAFKAKIKAQIEADKRERAAKAAAEKAAREGGGAVAATPAAGPSAAALAARAGPQASTSSANEARLRVRAPGGMWMGTLPADATLGDVQEKIRAEGKDGGSAQLKFSTTFPRKFFDASDASKTLRELGLVPSAALEASAHGNARNIDMNESQNHSCNMSDVEASRRCIRSTIRSRPPETVIIEAVFYTVRNLSLVLAASASTMLVVGLTGGIASGKSTASYLISSHPANIPIIDLDVLAREVVAPGQPALSALRSTFGPTVISSDGTLNRAELGRLAFATPEKTKLLNKITHGAIRKRMVWKLLTYWIQGKKVVVVDTPLLVEAGLWKFCGELVLVYCRKEDQLTRMLKRDGESKGLTEEDAKQRLAAQLPLDDKLVYADTVLDNSTNLSKRVAGEDALQAPEWTRRLDKETSLALRVQTDRMVNRWVDAYSGPIGGLRWLVQWLLPPVGLLAGTWRAWKRTSAVKARLRQGTKPSLPSSKL
;
A
#
# COMPACT_ATOMS: atom_id res chain seq x y z
N MET A 1 7.11 -4.74 39.04
CA MET A 1 7.93 -5.74 39.76
C MET A 1 8.71 -5.11 40.92
N GLY A 2 8.31 -3.95 41.46
CA GLY A 2 8.95 -3.37 42.65
C GLY A 2 10.31 -2.68 42.45
N PHE A 3 10.95 -2.80 41.29
CA PHE A 3 12.24 -2.15 41.00
C PHE A 3 12.11 -0.64 40.76
N ALA A 4 13.10 0.12 41.22
CA ALA A 4 13.21 1.56 40.97
C ALA A 4 13.37 1.86 39.46
N PRO A 5 12.73 2.92 38.91
CA PRO A 5 12.74 3.21 37.47
C PRO A 5 14.14 3.33 36.85
N GLU A 6 15.08 3.97 37.56
CA GLU A 6 16.45 4.19 37.08
C GLU A 6 17.24 2.90 36.89
N ARG A 7 16.97 1.90 37.73
CA ARG A 7 17.60 0.57 37.66
C ARG A 7 17.05 -0.25 36.48
N VAL A 8 15.76 -0.08 36.17
CA VAL A 8 15.13 -0.70 34.99
C VAL A 8 15.70 -0.11 33.71
N ASP A 9 15.86 1.22 33.65
CA ASP A 9 16.47 1.88 32.49
C ASP A 9 17.94 1.46 32.29
N TRP A 10 18.69 1.30 33.38
CA TRP A 10 20.06 0.76 33.31
C TRP A 10 20.07 -0.67 32.78
N ALA A 11 19.18 -1.55 33.25
CA ALA A 11 19.07 -2.92 32.78
C ALA A 11 18.67 -3.03 31.31
N LEU A 12 17.73 -2.19 30.84
CA LEU A 12 17.33 -2.14 29.44
C LEU A 12 18.44 -1.61 28.53
N TYR A 13 19.23 -0.65 29.02
CA TYR A 13 20.38 -0.13 28.30
C TYR A 13 21.52 -1.16 28.21
N ALA A 14 21.86 -1.80 29.34
CA ALA A 14 22.90 -2.82 29.41
C ALA A 14 22.56 -4.06 28.55
N THR A 15 21.29 -4.44 28.49
CA THR A 15 20.82 -5.60 27.69
C THR A 15 20.41 -5.24 26.27
N LYS A 16 20.59 -3.98 25.84
CA LYS A 16 20.21 -3.48 24.50
C LYS A 16 18.76 -3.84 24.10
N ASN A 17 17.83 -3.83 25.05
CA ASN A 17 16.43 -4.24 24.85
C ASN A 17 16.25 -5.67 24.29
N ALA A 18 17.11 -6.62 24.69
CA ALA A 18 17.04 -8.03 24.25
C ALA A 18 15.80 -8.81 24.75
N GLY A 19 14.96 -8.20 25.61
CA GLY A 19 13.71 -8.78 26.10
C GLY A 19 13.59 -8.75 27.62
N LEU A 20 12.49 -9.28 28.15
CA LEU A 20 12.17 -9.23 29.57
C LEU A 20 13.10 -10.10 30.43
N GLN A 21 13.42 -11.32 29.98
CA GLN A 21 14.27 -12.26 30.73
C GLN A 21 15.71 -11.75 30.88
N PRO A 22 16.40 -11.31 29.81
CA PRO A 22 17.74 -10.72 29.97
C PRO A 22 17.77 -9.49 30.88
N ALA A 23 16.72 -8.66 30.85
CA ALA A 23 16.62 -7.50 31.74
C ALA A 23 16.41 -7.90 33.20
N LEU A 24 15.65 -8.98 33.46
CA LEU A 24 15.49 -9.55 34.80
C LEU A 24 16.79 -10.17 35.31
N ASP A 25 17.47 -10.96 34.49
CA ASP A 25 18.77 -11.56 34.83
C ASP A 25 19.80 -10.48 35.18
N HIS A 26 19.80 -9.36 34.44
CA HIS A 26 20.68 -8.23 34.73
C HIS A 26 20.32 -7.49 36.03
N LEU A 27 19.02 -7.37 36.35
CA LEU A 27 18.55 -6.76 37.60
C LEU A 27 18.89 -7.62 38.81
N GLU A 28 18.76 -8.95 38.69
CA GLU A 28 19.11 -9.91 39.73
C GLU A 28 20.62 -9.96 39.95
N ALA A 29 21.42 -9.98 38.89
CA ALA A 29 22.88 -10.00 38.99
C ALA A 29 23.48 -8.72 39.58
N ASN A 30 22.76 -7.60 39.54
CA ASN A 30 23.24 -6.29 40.00
C ASN A 30 22.41 -5.71 41.15
N GLN A 31 21.65 -6.53 41.86
CA GLN A 31 20.71 -6.08 42.89
C GLN A 31 21.38 -5.23 43.97
N ASP A 32 22.62 -5.58 44.36
CA ASP A 32 23.39 -4.91 45.41
C ASP A 32 24.29 -3.77 44.91
N ASN A 33 24.45 -3.62 43.59
CA ASN A 33 25.28 -2.57 43.01
C ASN A 33 24.46 -1.27 42.85
N PRO A 34 24.99 -0.09 43.24
CA PRO A 34 24.34 1.18 42.96
C PRO A 34 24.29 1.44 41.44
N VAL A 35 23.20 2.04 40.96
CA VAL A 35 23.05 2.39 39.54
C VAL A 35 24.11 3.44 39.18
N PRO A 36 24.99 3.20 38.19
CA PRO A 36 25.98 4.19 37.79
C PRO A 36 25.31 5.47 37.29
N THR A 37 25.78 6.65 37.68
CA THR A 37 25.14 7.94 37.30
C THR A 37 25.25 8.25 35.80
N ASP A 38 26.23 7.65 35.12
CA ASP A 38 26.60 7.97 33.73
C ASP A 38 26.51 6.75 32.80
N TYR A 39 25.63 5.78 33.09
CA TYR A 39 25.51 4.55 32.28
C TYR A 39 25.13 4.79 30.81
N LYS A 40 24.61 5.97 30.47
CA LYS A 40 24.28 6.37 29.08
C LYS A 40 25.48 6.94 28.30
N THR A 41 26.55 7.34 29.00
CA THR A 41 27.72 8.04 28.44
C THR A 41 29.02 7.28 28.65
N ALA A 42 29.10 6.35 29.60
CA ALA A 42 30.30 5.58 29.94
C ALA A 42 30.72 4.53 28.88
N GLY A 43 29.96 4.34 27.79
CA GLY A 43 30.26 3.37 26.73
C GLY A 43 31.29 3.81 25.69
N ALA A 44 32.01 4.93 25.89
CA ALA A 44 32.87 5.54 24.88
C ALA A 44 34.27 5.93 25.41
N ALA A 45 34.97 5.02 26.08
CA ALA A 45 36.40 5.17 26.35
C ALA A 45 37.08 3.80 26.51
N GLY A 46 37.76 3.35 25.45
CA GLY A 46 38.58 2.12 25.44
C GLY A 46 38.77 1.57 24.02
N GLY A 47 39.75 2.11 23.28
CA GLY A 47 40.25 1.55 22.00
C GLY A 47 40.88 0.16 22.20
N SER A 48 41.20 -0.65 21.18
CA SER A 48 41.67 -0.34 19.82
C SER A 48 41.61 -1.60 18.94
N GLY A 49 41.59 -1.41 17.61
CA GLY A 49 42.32 -2.26 16.67
C GLY A 49 41.66 -3.54 16.11
N SER A 50 41.64 -3.58 14.78
CA SER A 50 41.61 -4.77 13.90
C SER A 50 40.27 -5.27 13.37
N ALA A 51 40.18 -5.22 12.04
CA ALA A 51 39.20 -5.90 11.22
C ALA A 51 39.49 -7.40 11.11
N GLY A 52 38.42 -8.18 10.99
CA GLY A 52 38.35 -9.45 10.27
C GLY A 52 39.15 -10.63 10.81
N VAL A 53 38.51 -11.46 11.64
CA VAL A 53 38.79 -12.91 11.74
C VAL A 53 37.48 -13.60 12.13
N GLY A 54 37.08 -14.62 11.39
CA GLY A 54 36.16 -15.64 11.89
C GLY A 54 36.93 -16.54 12.85
N HIS A 55 36.38 -16.74 14.05
CA HIS A 55 36.73 -17.80 14.99
C HIS A 55 35.38 -18.34 15.47
N ASP A 56 34.97 -19.54 15.07
CA ASP A 56 35.34 -20.81 15.72
C ASP A 56 35.34 -20.65 17.25
N TYR A 57 34.21 -21.06 17.84
CA TYR A 57 34.09 -21.30 19.27
C TYR A 57 34.80 -22.63 19.55
N ASP A 58 35.87 -22.58 20.34
CA ASP A 58 36.64 -23.76 20.74
C ASP A 58 35.85 -24.63 21.74
N GLU A 59 36.11 -25.95 21.68
CA GLU A 59 35.45 -27.02 22.45
C GLU A 59 35.54 -26.90 23.99
N GLU A 60 36.27 -25.92 24.53
CA GLU A 60 36.48 -25.75 25.97
C GLU A 60 35.32 -25.02 26.68
N ASP A 61 34.61 -24.11 25.99
CA ASP A 61 33.50 -23.34 26.58
C ASP A 61 32.19 -24.15 26.66
N GLU A 62 31.99 -25.12 25.76
CA GLU A 62 30.85 -26.03 25.79
C GLU A 62 30.98 -27.04 26.94
N ALA A 63 32.22 -27.46 27.27
CA ALA A 63 32.52 -28.30 28.42
C ALA A 63 32.28 -27.57 29.75
N ALA A 64 32.66 -26.28 29.84
CA ALA A 64 32.41 -25.46 31.02
C ALA A 64 30.92 -25.19 31.27
N LEU A 65 30.13 -24.95 30.20
CA LEU A 65 28.68 -24.78 30.29
C LEU A 65 27.97 -26.10 30.62
N ALA A 66 28.43 -27.22 30.04
CA ALA A 66 27.92 -28.55 30.35
C ALA A 66 28.18 -28.94 31.81
N ASP A 67 29.35 -28.60 32.37
CA ASP A 67 29.70 -28.86 33.76
C ASP A 67 28.86 -28.03 34.76
N LEU A 68 28.60 -26.75 34.44
CA LEU A 68 27.72 -25.89 35.22
C LEU A 68 26.24 -26.36 35.22
N VAL A 69 25.76 -26.84 34.07
CA VAL A 69 24.39 -27.37 33.92
C VAL A 69 24.25 -28.76 34.56
N ALA A 70 25.31 -29.57 34.56
CA ALA A 70 25.37 -30.85 35.29
C ALA A 70 25.27 -30.62 36.82
N LYS A 71 26.01 -29.62 37.35
CA LYS A 71 25.99 -29.25 38.78
C LYS A 71 24.62 -28.76 39.26
N LYS A 72 23.92 -27.92 38.49
CA LYS A 72 22.53 -27.50 38.80
C LYS A 72 21.54 -28.68 38.80
N GLY A 73 21.77 -29.68 37.95
CA GLY A 73 20.98 -30.92 37.94
C GLY A 73 21.21 -31.82 39.14
N GLN A 74 22.44 -31.86 39.67
CA GLN A 74 22.77 -32.56 40.92
C GLN A 74 22.14 -31.87 42.13
N GLN A 75 22.24 -30.54 42.24
CA GLN A 75 21.57 -29.78 43.30
C GLN A 75 20.05 -30.01 43.35
N ALA A 76 19.39 -29.98 42.19
CA ALA A 76 17.94 -30.23 42.12
C ALA A 76 17.55 -31.68 42.49
N ALA A 77 18.44 -32.65 42.24
CA ALA A 77 18.24 -34.04 42.61
C ALA A 77 18.51 -34.30 44.10
N ASP A 78 19.51 -33.62 44.67
CA ASP A 78 19.88 -33.71 46.08
C ASP A 78 18.86 -32.97 46.97
N ASP A 79 18.29 -31.85 46.49
CA ASP A 79 17.16 -31.15 47.12
C ASP A 79 15.87 -31.98 47.11
N ALA A 80 15.66 -32.82 46.10
CA ALA A 80 14.52 -33.72 46.02
C ALA A 80 14.62 -34.92 47.00
N VAL A 81 15.85 -35.35 47.32
CA VAL A 81 16.11 -36.43 48.29
C VAL A 81 16.10 -35.92 49.73
N ASN A 82 16.59 -34.70 49.99
CA ASN A 82 16.61 -34.10 51.33
C ASN A 82 15.24 -33.60 51.83
N LYS A 83 14.21 -33.56 50.99
CA LYS A 83 12.84 -33.19 51.36
C LYS A 83 11.96 -34.35 51.85
N VAL A 84 12.57 -35.46 52.27
CA VAL A 84 11.88 -36.61 52.88
C VAL A 84 12.26 -36.70 54.35
N GLY A 85 11.70 -35.81 55.16
CA GLY A 85 11.81 -35.85 56.62
C GLY A 85 10.51 -35.37 57.24
N GLU A 86 9.92 -36.24 58.07
CA GLU A 86 8.67 -36.06 58.84
C GLU A 86 7.36 -36.15 58.05
N ALA A 87 6.84 -37.37 57.92
CA ALA A 87 5.43 -37.59 57.61
C ALA A 87 4.78 -38.52 58.64
N LYS A 88 3.82 -37.97 59.39
CA LYS A 88 2.78 -38.76 60.06
C LYS A 88 1.94 -39.40 58.96
N SER A 89 1.90 -40.73 58.88
CA SER A 89 1.15 -41.44 57.85
C SER A 89 -0.35 -41.40 58.11
N ILE A 90 -1.15 -41.17 57.06
CA ILE A 90 -2.61 -41.01 57.13
C ILE A 90 -3.27 -42.21 56.45
N LYS A 91 -4.17 -42.92 57.14
CA LYS A 91 -4.89 -44.09 56.63
C LYS A 91 -6.35 -43.73 56.29
N CYS A 92 -6.82 -44.10 55.11
CA CYS A 92 -8.23 -43.95 54.75
C CYS A 92 -9.05 -45.07 55.41
N THR A 93 -10.07 -44.73 56.20
CA THR A 93 -10.93 -45.72 56.88
C THR A 93 -11.88 -46.43 55.90
N GLY A 94 -12.24 -45.79 54.79
CA GLY A 94 -13.13 -46.38 53.77
C GLY A 94 -12.51 -47.46 52.90
N CYS A 95 -11.18 -47.48 52.72
CA CYS A 95 -10.50 -48.46 51.87
C CYS A 95 -9.22 -49.07 52.47
N GLY A 96 -8.84 -48.65 53.68
CA GLY A 96 -7.68 -49.16 54.41
C GLY A 96 -6.30 -48.73 53.87
N LYS A 97 -6.22 -47.92 52.81
CA LYS A 97 -4.94 -47.50 52.21
C LYS A 97 -4.22 -46.45 53.06
N VAL A 98 -2.92 -46.65 53.26
CA VAL A 98 -2.03 -45.76 54.03
C VAL A 98 -1.26 -44.86 53.07
N PHE A 99 -1.26 -43.55 53.34
CA PHE A 99 -0.63 -42.52 52.52
C PHE A 99 0.55 -41.88 53.25
N LYS A 100 1.63 -41.65 52.48
CA LYS A 100 2.89 -41.09 52.97
C LYS A 100 2.89 -39.57 53.11
N SER A 101 1.90 -38.87 52.55
CA SER A 101 1.77 -37.43 52.73
C SER A 101 0.30 -36.99 52.66
N PRO A 102 -0.04 -35.86 53.30
CA PRO A 102 -1.39 -35.29 53.23
C PRO A 102 -1.84 -35.01 51.79
N ALA A 103 -0.92 -34.59 50.91
CA ALA A 103 -1.22 -34.28 49.51
C ALA A 103 -1.71 -35.51 48.72
N PHE A 104 -1.13 -36.70 48.97
CA PHE A 104 -1.59 -37.93 48.34
C PHE A 104 -2.92 -38.45 48.92
N ALA A 105 -3.18 -38.18 50.20
CA ALA A 105 -4.47 -38.50 50.82
C ALA A 105 -5.61 -37.62 50.25
N SER A 106 -5.37 -36.31 50.06
CA SER A 106 -6.32 -35.40 49.42
C SER A 106 -6.63 -35.80 47.98
N PHE A 107 -5.61 -36.19 47.20
CA PHE A 107 -5.81 -36.68 45.83
C PHE A 107 -6.61 -38.00 45.78
N HIS A 108 -6.41 -38.87 46.77
CA HIS A 108 -7.22 -40.07 46.91
C HIS A 108 -8.68 -39.74 47.26
N ALA A 109 -8.90 -38.82 48.20
CA ALA A 109 -10.23 -38.36 48.59
C ALA A 109 -11.03 -37.82 47.39
N GLU A 110 -10.38 -37.03 46.53
CA GLU A 110 -11.02 -36.45 45.34
C GLU A 110 -11.33 -37.49 44.26
N LYS A 111 -10.47 -38.50 44.10
CA LYS A 111 -10.64 -39.53 43.06
C LYS A 111 -11.56 -40.68 43.48
N SER A 112 -11.62 -41.02 44.78
CA SER A 112 -12.44 -42.13 45.27
C SER A 112 -13.64 -41.71 46.13
N GLY A 113 -13.79 -40.41 46.43
CA GLY A 113 -14.92 -39.88 47.19
C GLY A 113 -14.94 -40.25 48.68
N HIS A 114 -13.84 -40.80 49.21
CA HIS A 114 -13.75 -41.20 50.62
C HIS A 114 -13.27 -40.02 51.47
N THR A 115 -14.02 -39.67 52.51
CA THR A 115 -13.80 -38.44 53.31
C THR A 115 -13.29 -38.70 54.72
N SER A 116 -13.22 -39.95 55.18
CA SER A 116 -12.77 -40.30 56.53
C SER A 116 -11.35 -40.89 56.50
N PHE A 117 -10.45 -40.26 57.26
CA PHE A 117 -9.04 -40.63 57.39
C PHE A 117 -8.63 -40.60 58.86
N GLU A 118 -7.91 -41.62 59.31
CA GLU A 118 -7.31 -41.73 60.66
C GLU A 118 -5.79 -41.59 60.57
N GLU A 119 -5.19 -40.91 61.55
CA GLU A 119 -3.74 -40.90 61.74
C GLU A 119 -3.31 -42.24 62.35
N SER A 120 -2.53 -43.03 61.60
CA SER A 120 -2.02 -44.32 62.07
C SER A 120 -0.62 -44.12 62.65
N THR A 121 -0.40 -44.64 63.86
CA THR A 121 0.89 -44.62 64.59
C THR A 121 1.88 -45.72 64.17
N GLU A 122 1.68 -46.38 63.03
CA GLU A 122 2.65 -47.37 62.54
C GLU A 122 3.81 -46.68 61.81
N GLU A 123 4.94 -46.57 62.50
CA GLU A 123 6.22 -46.11 61.95
C GLU A 123 6.68 -47.04 60.81
N ILE A 124 6.61 -46.56 59.57
CA ILE A 124 7.20 -47.23 58.42
C ILE A 124 8.73 -47.14 58.55
N LYS A 125 9.38 -48.30 58.72
CA LYS A 125 10.85 -48.41 58.80
C LYS A 125 11.51 -47.65 57.64
N PRO A 126 12.38 -46.66 57.91
CA PRO A 126 12.97 -45.84 56.86
C PRO A 126 13.81 -46.69 55.90
N LEU A 127 13.70 -46.41 54.60
CA LEU A 127 14.56 -46.99 53.56
C LEU A 127 16.03 -46.79 53.95
N THR A 128 16.82 -47.86 53.87
CA THR A 128 18.26 -47.81 54.14
C THR A 128 18.94 -46.83 53.18
N GLU A 129 19.99 -46.16 53.66
CA GLU A 129 20.73 -45.15 52.90
C GLU A 129 21.29 -45.68 51.57
N GLU A 130 21.48 -47.00 51.45
CA GLU A 130 21.93 -47.65 50.23
C GLU A 130 20.84 -47.69 49.14
N GLU A 131 19.58 -47.92 49.49
CA GLU A 131 18.48 -47.97 48.52
C GLU A 131 18.13 -46.59 47.97
N LYS A 132 18.31 -45.53 48.77
CA LYS A 132 18.14 -44.14 48.32
C LYS A 132 19.23 -43.74 47.32
N LYS A 133 20.48 -44.12 47.58
CA LYS A 133 21.61 -43.90 46.66
C LYS A 133 21.41 -44.63 45.33
N ALA A 134 20.97 -45.90 45.38
CA ALA A 134 20.68 -46.67 44.16
C ALA A 134 19.57 -46.03 43.31
N LYS A 135 18.49 -45.54 43.93
CA LYS A 135 17.40 -44.86 43.21
C LYS A 135 17.81 -43.50 42.65
N LEU A 136 18.66 -42.75 43.35
CA LEU A 136 19.19 -41.49 42.87
C LEU A 136 20.05 -41.70 41.61
N GLU A 137 20.87 -42.75 41.61
CA GLU A 137 21.73 -43.11 40.47
C GLU A 137 20.90 -43.56 39.26
N GLU A 138 19.87 -44.38 39.48
CA GLU A 138 18.92 -44.78 38.42
C GLU A 138 18.21 -43.56 37.79
N LEU A 139 17.82 -42.58 38.60
CA LEU A 139 17.13 -41.38 38.14
C LEU A 139 18.07 -40.46 37.35
N ARG A 140 19.34 -40.35 37.77
CA ARG A 140 20.40 -39.63 37.05
C ARG A 140 20.66 -40.28 35.69
N GLN A 141 20.74 -41.60 35.61
CA GLN A 141 20.92 -42.33 34.36
C GLN A 141 19.74 -42.13 33.39
N LYS A 142 18.50 -42.14 33.88
CA LYS A 142 17.31 -41.86 33.06
C LYS A 142 17.27 -40.41 32.53
N LEU A 143 17.67 -39.43 33.35
CA LEU A 143 17.76 -38.04 32.93
C LEU A 143 18.88 -37.82 31.91
N ALA A 144 20.04 -38.45 32.11
CA ALA A 144 21.14 -38.41 31.14
C ALA A 144 20.74 -39.03 29.79
N ALA A 145 20.07 -40.19 29.81
CA ALA A 145 19.56 -40.83 28.60
C ALA A 145 18.53 -39.96 27.86
N LYS A 146 17.62 -39.31 28.59
CA LYS A 146 16.62 -38.40 28.00
C LYS A 146 17.27 -37.15 27.38
N ARG A 147 18.29 -36.58 28.03
CA ARG A 147 19.05 -35.44 27.50
C ARG A 147 19.84 -35.82 26.25
N ALA A 148 20.49 -36.99 26.24
CA ALA A 148 21.21 -37.50 25.08
C ALA A 148 20.26 -37.73 23.88
N ALA A 149 19.05 -38.25 24.13
CA ALA A 149 18.02 -38.38 23.09
C ALA A 149 17.56 -37.01 22.55
N GLN A 150 17.32 -36.03 23.43
CA GLN A 150 16.91 -34.68 23.03
C GLN A 150 17.98 -33.97 22.19
N SER A 151 19.26 -34.07 22.57
CA SER A 151 20.36 -33.44 21.82
C SER A 151 20.46 -33.91 20.36
N LYS A 152 20.12 -35.18 20.09
CA LYS A 152 20.11 -35.75 18.72
C LYS A 152 18.96 -35.17 17.90
N ILE A 153 17.79 -35.01 18.52
CA ILE A 153 16.61 -34.40 17.90
C ILE A 153 16.89 -32.93 17.56
N ASP A 154 17.44 -32.18 18.51
CA ASP A 154 17.76 -30.76 18.32
C ASP A 154 18.84 -30.58 17.23
N ALA A 155 19.82 -31.48 17.16
CA ALA A 155 20.84 -31.47 16.10
C ALA A 155 20.26 -31.78 14.71
N GLU A 156 19.29 -32.68 14.60
CA GLU A 156 18.59 -32.97 13.34
C GLU A 156 17.69 -31.80 12.91
N GLU A 157 16.98 -31.19 13.86
CA GLU A 157 16.15 -30.00 13.60
C GLU A 157 16.99 -28.81 13.15
N ASN A 158 18.15 -28.58 13.76
CA ASN A 158 19.10 -27.55 13.34
C ASN A 158 19.63 -27.79 11.92
N LYS A 159 19.97 -29.04 11.57
CA LYS A 159 20.36 -29.41 10.19
C LYS A 159 19.23 -29.20 9.18
N ALA A 160 17.98 -29.45 9.57
CA ALA A 160 16.81 -29.21 8.72
C ALA A 160 16.56 -27.70 8.52
N ASN A 161 16.62 -26.91 9.59
CA ASN A 161 16.44 -25.46 9.56
C ASN A 161 17.52 -24.76 8.73
N GLU A 162 18.76 -25.25 8.76
CA GLU A 162 19.81 -24.74 7.89
C GLU A 162 19.59 -25.06 6.40
N LYS A 163 19.11 -26.26 6.07
CA LYS A 163 18.73 -26.61 4.69
C LYS A 163 17.60 -25.71 4.17
N ILE A 164 16.60 -25.43 5.00
CA ILE A 164 15.50 -24.50 4.66
C ILE A 164 16.05 -23.10 4.37
N ARG A 165 16.99 -22.62 5.19
CA ARG A 165 17.62 -21.31 5.02
C ARG A 165 18.40 -21.19 3.71
N ARG A 166 19.17 -22.24 3.35
CA ARG A 166 19.94 -22.29 2.09
C ARG A 166 19.00 -22.33 0.88
N LYS A 167 17.93 -23.13 0.95
CA LYS A 167 16.93 -23.23 -0.13
C LYS A 167 16.14 -21.94 -0.31
N ALA A 168 15.73 -21.28 0.78
CA ALA A 168 15.04 -19.99 0.72
C ALA A 168 15.89 -18.88 0.09
N GLY A 169 17.21 -18.90 0.29
CA GLY A 169 18.13 -17.99 -0.38
C GLY A 169 18.22 -18.24 -1.89
N GLN A 170 18.30 -19.51 -2.31
CA GLN A 170 18.33 -19.92 -3.71
C GLN A 170 17.02 -19.60 -4.44
N ASP A 171 15.87 -19.90 -3.82
CA ASP A 171 14.55 -19.60 -4.36
C ASP A 171 14.37 -18.07 -4.56
N LEU A 172 14.90 -17.24 -3.65
CA LEU A 172 14.85 -15.78 -3.78
C LEU A 172 15.69 -15.27 -4.97
N THR A 173 16.84 -15.89 -5.23
CA THR A 173 17.68 -15.56 -6.38
C THR A 173 17.03 -15.97 -7.71
N GLU A 174 16.46 -17.17 -7.78
CA GLU A 174 15.75 -17.66 -8.97
C GLU A 174 14.52 -16.81 -9.30
N VAL A 175 13.71 -16.45 -8.29
CA VAL A 175 12.55 -15.56 -8.47
C VAL A 175 12.95 -14.17 -9.00
N LYS A 176 14.09 -13.65 -8.54
CA LYS A 176 14.61 -12.34 -8.99
C LYS A 176 15.10 -12.40 -10.44
N GLU A 177 15.74 -13.49 -10.85
CA GLU A 177 16.17 -13.69 -12.24
C GLU A 177 14.98 -13.90 -13.19
N ASP A 178 13.97 -14.66 -12.75
CA ASP A 178 12.73 -14.86 -13.51
C ASP A 178 11.94 -13.58 -13.71
N MET A 179 11.87 -12.70 -12.69
CA MET A 179 11.29 -11.38 -12.85
C MET A 179 12.03 -10.55 -13.89
N LYS A 180 13.37 -10.53 -13.86
CA LYS A 180 14.18 -9.81 -14.86
C LYS A 180 13.99 -10.37 -16.27
N ARG A 181 13.95 -11.69 -16.43
CA ARG A 181 13.69 -12.34 -17.74
C ARG A 181 12.29 -11.98 -18.26
N LYS A 182 11.26 -12.00 -17.41
CA LYS A 182 9.89 -11.61 -17.79
C LYS A 182 9.79 -10.13 -18.18
N GLU A 183 10.54 -9.25 -17.54
CA GLU A 183 10.61 -7.83 -17.92
C GLU A 183 11.29 -7.63 -19.28
N GLN A 184 12.40 -8.33 -19.53
CA GLN A 184 13.09 -8.28 -20.83
C GLN A 184 12.22 -8.80 -21.98
N ILE A 185 11.49 -9.91 -21.76
CA ILE A 185 10.56 -10.46 -22.75
C ILE A 185 9.44 -9.46 -23.06
N LYS A 186 8.82 -8.87 -22.03
CA LYS A 186 7.78 -7.85 -22.21
C LYS A 186 8.28 -6.61 -22.94
N GLU A 187 9.52 -6.17 -22.67
CA GLU A 187 10.10 -5.03 -23.38
C GLU A 187 10.37 -5.36 -24.85
N ALA A 188 10.85 -6.58 -25.14
CA ALA A 188 11.06 -7.05 -26.50
C ALA A 188 9.74 -7.17 -27.29
N GLU A 189 8.68 -7.68 -26.66
CA GLU A 189 7.34 -7.74 -27.24
C GLU A 189 6.75 -6.35 -27.49
N ARG A 190 6.91 -5.41 -26.55
CA ARG A 190 6.49 -4.02 -26.74
C ARG A 190 7.19 -3.38 -27.93
N LYS A 191 8.52 -3.54 -28.03
CA LYS A 191 9.30 -3.05 -29.17
C LYS A 191 8.90 -3.70 -30.49
N ARG A 192 8.56 -4.99 -30.50
CA ARG A 192 8.03 -5.68 -31.70
C ARG A 192 6.65 -5.16 -32.10
N LYS A 193 5.78 -4.91 -31.13
CA LYS A 193 4.44 -4.36 -31.36
C LYS A 193 4.49 -2.92 -31.87
N GLU A 194 5.31 -2.06 -31.29
CA GLU A 194 5.55 -0.69 -31.78
C GLU A 194 6.06 -0.71 -33.23
N LYS A 195 7.05 -1.56 -33.55
CA LYS A 195 7.53 -1.71 -34.93
C LYS A 195 6.45 -2.22 -35.90
N ALA A 196 5.59 -3.13 -35.46
CA ALA A 196 4.50 -3.67 -36.28
C ALA A 196 3.39 -2.62 -36.49
N GLU A 197 3.05 -1.82 -35.48
CA GLU A 197 2.09 -0.73 -35.57
C GLU A 197 2.59 0.39 -36.49
N ASP A 198 3.88 0.76 -36.38
CA ASP A 198 4.53 1.72 -37.28
C ASP A 198 4.56 1.23 -38.74
N ALA A 199 4.87 -0.06 -38.95
CA ALA A 199 4.84 -0.67 -40.27
C ALA A 199 3.43 -0.70 -40.86
N ALA A 200 2.42 -1.05 -40.05
CA ALA A 200 1.02 -1.04 -40.45
C ALA A 200 0.51 0.37 -40.76
N PHE A 201 0.95 1.38 -39.99
CA PHE A 201 0.62 2.78 -40.26
C PHE A 201 1.22 3.26 -41.58
N LYS A 202 2.50 2.95 -41.84
CA LYS A 202 3.16 3.24 -43.12
C LYS A 202 2.50 2.52 -44.30
N ALA A 203 2.07 1.27 -44.11
CA ALA A 203 1.35 0.51 -45.13
C ALA A 203 -0.02 1.13 -45.47
N LYS A 204 -0.77 1.60 -44.45
CA LYS A 204 -2.04 2.32 -44.66
C LYS A 204 -1.84 3.62 -45.45
N ILE A 205 -0.81 4.40 -45.10
CA ILE A 205 -0.48 5.62 -45.86
C ILE A 205 -0.14 5.27 -47.31
N LYS A 206 0.67 4.23 -47.54
CA LYS A 206 1.04 3.80 -48.90
C LYS A 206 -0.19 3.37 -49.71
N ALA A 207 -1.11 2.60 -49.11
CA ALA A 207 -2.35 2.18 -49.76
C ALA A 207 -3.26 3.37 -50.09
N GLN A 208 -3.33 4.37 -49.21
CA GLN A 208 -4.11 5.60 -49.46
C GLN A 208 -3.54 6.40 -50.63
N ILE A 209 -2.21 6.51 -50.73
CA ILE A 209 -1.54 7.17 -51.86
C ILE A 209 -1.78 6.40 -53.17
N GLU A 210 -1.79 5.08 -53.12
CA GLU A 210 -2.05 4.25 -54.30
C GLU A 210 -3.51 4.36 -54.77
N ALA A 211 -4.47 4.37 -53.84
CA ALA A 211 -5.88 4.60 -54.15
C ALA A 211 -6.09 5.98 -54.80
N ASP A 212 -5.50 7.02 -54.23
CA ASP A 212 -5.60 8.40 -54.73
C ASP A 212 -4.95 8.58 -56.12
N LYS A 213 -3.84 7.85 -56.39
CA LYS A 213 -3.24 7.78 -57.72
C LYS A 213 -4.12 7.05 -58.73
N ARG A 214 -4.77 5.95 -58.33
CA ARG A 214 -5.68 5.19 -59.20
C ARG A 214 -6.93 6.02 -59.53
N GLU A 215 -7.48 6.75 -58.58
CA GLU A 215 -8.61 7.66 -58.80
C GLU A 215 -8.25 8.78 -59.78
N ARG A 216 -7.08 9.42 -59.61
CA ARG A 216 -6.60 10.43 -60.56
C ARG A 216 -6.33 9.87 -61.95
N ALA A 217 -5.78 8.66 -62.05
CA ALA A 217 -5.58 7.99 -63.33
C ALA A 217 -6.90 7.64 -64.01
N ALA A 218 -7.90 7.15 -63.25
CA ALA A 218 -9.23 6.86 -63.76
C ALA A 218 -9.95 8.13 -64.25
N LYS A 219 -9.84 9.23 -63.50
CA LYS A 219 -10.40 10.53 -63.89
C LYS A 219 -9.74 11.08 -65.16
N ALA A 220 -8.42 11.00 -65.26
CA ALA A 220 -7.69 11.40 -66.47
C ALA A 220 -8.03 10.51 -67.68
N ALA A 221 -8.22 9.21 -67.48
CA ALA A 221 -8.65 8.28 -68.53
C ALA A 221 -10.09 8.57 -68.99
N ALA A 222 -11.00 8.85 -68.06
CA ALA A 222 -12.38 9.24 -68.37
C ALA A 222 -12.46 10.57 -69.13
N GLU A 223 -11.65 11.56 -68.74
CA GLU A 223 -11.55 12.84 -69.44
C GLU A 223 -10.96 12.69 -70.84
N LYS A 224 -9.95 11.82 -71.02
CA LYS A 224 -9.39 11.49 -72.33
C LYS A 224 -10.43 10.78 -73.22
N ALA A 225 -11.16 9.80 -72.68
CA ALA A 225 -12.23 9.10 -73.40
C ALA A 225 -13.38 10.05 -73.81
N ALA A 226 -13.74 11.00 -72.95
CA ALA A 226 -14.72 12.04 -73.27
C ALA A 226 -14.24 12.96 -74.41
N ARG A 227 -12.93 13.22 -74.50
CA ARG A 227 -12.32 14.03 -75.56
C ARG A 227 -12.23 13.29 -76.91
N GLU A 228 -12.05 11.98 -76.88
CA GLU A 228 -11.99 11.12 -78.08
C GLU A 228 -13.40 10.73 -78.61
N GLY A 229 -14.47 10.96 -77.83
CA GLY A 229 -15.87 10.70 -78.20
C GLY A 229 -16.61 11.84 -78.93
N GLY A 230 -15.95 12.97 -79.24
CA GLY A 230 -16.53 14.10 -79.99
C GLY A 230 -15.97 14.22 -81.41
N GLY A 231 -16.80 13.94 -82.43
CA GLY A 231 -16.39 13.89 -83.84
C GLY A 231 -16.09 15.24 -84.50
N ALA A 232 -14.92 15.29 -85.15
CA ALA A 232 -14.53 15.86 -86.45
C ALA A 232 -15.00 17.27 -86.92
N VAL A 233 -14.04 18.19 -87.08
CA VAL A 233 -13.86 19.06 -88.28
C VAL A 233 -12.34 19.28 -88.53
N ALA A 234 -11.97 19.39 -89.81
CA ALA A 234 -10.63 19.21 -90.39
C ALA A 234 -9.67 20.44 -90.44
N ALA A 235 -8.36 20.11 -90.54
CA ALA A 235 -7.17 20.79 -91.15
C ALA A 235 -6.82 22.26 -90.78
N THR A 236 -5.57 22.61 -90.42
CA THR A 236 -4.40 22.84 -91.32
C THR A 236 -3.13 23.13 -90.46
N PRO A 237 -1.86 22.92 -90.91
CA PRO A 237 -0.69 22.79 -90.02
C PRO A 237 0.11 24.09 -89.85
N ALA A 238 0.70 24.30 -88.67
CA ALA A 238 1.81 25.24 -88.47
C ALA A 238 2.65 24.91 -87.22
N ALA A 239 3.96 24.75 -87.46
CA ALA A 239 5.14 25.08 -86.64
C ALA A 239 5.19 24.70 -85.14
N GLY A 240 6.22 23.92 -84.77
CA GLY A 240 6.73 23.81 -83.39
C GLY A 240 7.36 25.12 -82.90
N PRO A 241 7.65 25.25 -81.59
CA PRO A 241 8.86 24.59 -81.08
C PRO A 241 8.79 23.99 -79.65
N SER A 242 9.69 23.03 -79.46
CA SER A 242 10.55 22.75 -78.29
C SER A 242 9.97 22.47 -76.91
N ALA A 243 10.28 21.24 -76.45
CA ALA A 243 10.29 20.80 -75.07
C ALA A 243 11.23 21.66 -74.20
N ALA A 244 10.68 22.58 -73.41
CA ALA A 244 11.42 23.31 -72.37
C ALA A 244 10.56 23.86 -71.22
N ALA A 245 9.39 23.25 -70.90
CA ALA A 245 8.48 23.82 -69.88
C ALA A 245 7.85 22.80 -68.91
N LEU A 246 8.53 21.68 -68.64
CA LEU A 246 8.14 20.73 -67.58
C LEU A 246 9.35 20.33 -66.74
N ALA A 247 9.88 21.28 -65.98
CA ALA A 247 10.86 21.01 -64.92
C ALA A 247 10.78 22.09 -63.82
N ALA A 248 9.63 22.25 -63.18
CA ALA A 248 9.51 23.08 -61.98
C ALA A 248 8.35 22.62 -61.08
N ARG A 249 8.57 21.52 -60.34
CA ARG A 249 8.07 21.27 -58.96
C ARG A 249 8.27 19.80 -58.60
N ALA A 250 9.53 19.43 -58.39
CA ALA A 250 9.91 18.31 -57.54
C ALA A 250 10.68 18.90 -56.36
N GLY A 251 10.09 18.84 -55.16
CA GLY A 251 10.80 19.20 -53.92
C GLY A 251 11.92 18.18 -53.67
N PRO A 252 13.15 18.59 -53.29
CA PRO A 252 14.26 17.66 -53.22
C PRO A 252 14.14 16.75 -52.01
N GLN A 253 14.26 15.45 -52.29
CA GLN A 253 14.78 14.46 -51.37
C GLN A 253 16.19 14.84 -50.91
N ALA A 254 16.51 14.44 -49.68
CA ALA A 254 17.84 14.56 -49.10
C ALA A 254 18.91 13.99 -50.04
N SER A 255 19.82 14.86 -50.49
CA SER A 255 21.09 14.47 -51.09
C SER A 255 22.21 15.17 -50.33
N THR A 256 23.18 14.38 -49.93
CA THR A 256 24.46 14.81 -49.37
C THR A 256 25.22 15.61 -50.43
N SER A 257 25.07 16.93 -50.39
CA SER A 257 25.95 17.87 -51.08
C SER A 257 26.26 19.01 -50.10
N SER A 258 27.53 19.40 -50.05
CA SER A 258 28.02 20.48 -49.19
C SER A 258 27.36 21.80 -49.58
N ALA A 259 26.25 22.14 -48.94
CA ALA A 259 25.63 23.45 -49.12
C ALA A 259 26.59 24.51 -48.56
N ASN A 260 27.07 25.41 -49.42
CA ASN A 260 27.87 26.57 -49.01
C ASN A 260 27.04 27.65 -48.29
N GLU A 261 25.75 27.40 -48.08
CA GLU A 261 24.80 28.31 -47.45
C GLU A 261 23.98 27.59 -46.36
N ALA A 262 23.73 28.29 -45.26
CA ALA A 262 22.91 27.86 -44.13
C ALA A 262 21.60 28.67 -44.09
N ARG A 263 20.46 27.97 -44.14
CA ARG A 263 19.13 28.57 -43.93
C ARG A 263 18.74 28.46 -42.46
N LEU A 264 18.68 29.60 -41.77
CA LEU A 264 18.44 29.64 -40.34
C LEU A 264 17.04 30.19 -40.01
N ARG A 265 16.35 29.51 -39.11
CA ARG A 265 15.13 29.98 -38.47
C ARG A 265 15.37 30.17 -36.98
N VAL A 266 15.42 31.41 -36.51
CA VAL A 266 15.72 31.72 -35.11
C VAL A 266 14.50 32.33 -34.44
N ARG A 267 14.03 31.69 -33.36
CA ARG A 267 13.02 32.26 -32.48
C ARG A 267 13.72 33.11 -31.43
N ALA A 268 13.71 34.43 -31.60
CA ALA A 268 14.28 35.40 -30.65
C ALA A 268 13.18 36.04 -29.79
N PRO A 269 13.52 36.66 -28.65
CA PRO A 269 12.54 37.30 -27.75
C PRO A 269 11.72 38.42 -28.42
N GLY A 270 12.32 39.15 -29.36
CA GLY A 270 11.67 40.21 -30.12
C GLY A 270 10.95 39.73 -31.40
N GLY A 271 10.93 38.43 -31.69
CA GLY A 271 10.22 37.86 -32.83
C GLY A 271 11.00 36.78 -33.57
N MET A 272 10.37 36.22 -34.61
CA MET A 272 11.01 35.22 -35.48
C MET A 272 11.93 35.91 -36.49
N TRP A 273 13.17 35.46 -36.55
CA TRP A 273 14.14 35.84 -37.57
C TRP A 273 14.35 34.68 -38.55
N MET A 274 14.37 34.99 -39.85
CA MET A 274 14.68 34.02 -40.90
C MET A 274 15.69 34.65 -41.85
N GLY A 275 16.82 33.98 -42.07
CA GLY A 275 17.87 34.48 -42.94
C GLY A 275 18.72 33.36 -43.52
N THR A 276 19.39 33.69 -44.63
CA THR A 276 20.38 32.81 -45.26
C THR A 276 21.76 33.44 -45.07
N LEU A 277 22.72 32.64 -44.63
CA LEU A 277 24.10 33.06 -44.37
C LEU A 277 25.07 32.06 -45.03
N PRO A 278 26.28 32.50 -45.42
CA PRO A 278 27.29 31.56 -45.91
C PRO A 278 27.70 30.59 -44.80
N ALA A 279 28.12 29.38 -45.17
CA ALA A 279 28.49 28.32 -44.22
C ALA A 279 29.67 28.71 -43.30
N ASP A 280 30.48 29.68 -43.73
CA ASP A 280 31.66 30.18 -43.02
C ASP A 280 31.35 31.38 -42.10
N ALA A 281 30.09 31.85 -42.08
CA ALA A 281 29.66 32.86 -41.11
C ALA A 281 29.70 32.30 -39.69
N THR A 282 29.90 33.18 -38.71
CA THR A 282 29.95 32.84 -37.28
C THR A 282 28.59 32.97 -36.63
N LEU A 283 28.41 32.35 -35.46
CA LEU A 283 27.19 32.51 -34.67
C LEU A 283 27.03 33.97 -34.16
N GLY A 284 28.14 34.70 -34.00
CA GLY A 284 28.16 36.14 -33.74
C GLY A 284 27.51 36.97 -34.85
N ASP A 285 27.76 36.63 -36.11
CA ASP A 285 27.16 37.33 -37.27
C ASP A 285 25.63 37.13 -37.32
N VAL A 286 25.14 35.95 -36.87
CA VAL A 286 23.69 35.69 -36.71
C VAL A 286 23.10 36.61 -35.64
N GLN A 287 23.80 36.79 -34.52
CA GLN A 287 23.37 37.66 -33.43
C GLN A 287 23.34 39.13 -33.88
N GLU A 288 24.33 39.58 -34.66
CA GLU A 288 24.36 40.93 -35.22
C GLU A 288 23.21 41.18 -36.20
N LYS A 289 22.87 40.22 -37.07
CA LYS A 289 21.71 40.34 -37.97
C LYS A 289 20.37 40.38 -37.23
N ILE A 290 20.22 39.58 -36.16
CA ILE A 290 19.02 39.62 -35.32
C ILE A 290 18.89 40.98 -34.62
N ARG A 291 20.02 41.56 -34.18
CA ARG A 291 20.08 42.90 -33.57
C ARG A 291 19.79 43.99 -34.58
N ALA A 292 20.33 43.91 -35.80
CA ALA A 292 20.07 44.86 -36.88
C ALA A 292 18.57 44.93 -37.24
N GLU A 293 17.84 43.82 -37.11
CA GLU A 293 16.39 43.77 -37.30
C GLU A 293 15.57 44.09 -36.02
N GLY A 294 16.22 44.44 -34.90
CA GLY A 294 15.56 44.79 -33.64
C GLY A 294 14.82 43.64 -32.95
N LYS A 295 15.15 42.38 -33.28
CA LYS A 295 14.46 41.17 -32.77
C LYS A 295 15.13 40.56 -31.53
N ASP A 296 16.16 41.20 -31.00
CA ASP A 296 16.94 40.75 -29.83
C ASP A 296 16.26 41.05 -28.48
N GLY A 297 15.16 41.81 -28.48
CA GLY A 297 14.42 42.17 -27.27
C GLY A 297 15.24 43.03 -26.30
N GLY A 298 16.24 43.78 -26.80
CA GLY A 298 17.07 44.68 -25.99
C GLY A 298 18.17 44.01 -25.18
N SER A 299 18.51 42.75 -25.47
CA SER A 299 19.54 41.99 -24.74
C SER A 299 20.92 42.13 -25.36
N ALA A 300 21.94 42.47 -24.55
CA ALA A 300 23.32 42.60 -25.01
C ALA A 300 23.91 41.27 -25.53
N GLN A 301 23.46 40.13 -25.01
CA GLN A 301 23.87 38.79 -25.44
C GLN A 301 22.69 37.81 -25.49
N LEU A 302 22.64 37.02 -26.57
CA LEU A 302 21.66 35.96 -26.78
C LEU A 302 22.32 34.58 -26.63
N LYS A 303 21.69 33.68 -25.87
CA LYS A 303 22.07 32.28 -25.78
C LYS A 303 21.27 31.47 -26.79
N PHE A 304 21.95 30.75 -27.67
CA PHE A 304 21.29 29.96 -28.72
C PHE A 304 21.18 28.48 -28.31
N SER A 305 20.10 27.82 -28.73
CA SER A 305 19.93 26.38 -28.56
C SER A 305 19.17 25.74 -29.72
N THR A 306 19.50 24.49 -30.06
CA THR A 306 18.74 23.70 -31.06
C THR A 306 17.59 22.95 -30.39
N THR A 307 16.47 22.77 -31.10
CA THR A 307 15.31 22.04 -30.56
C THR A 307 15.55 20.52 -30.50
N PHE A 308 16.24 19.94 -31.50
CA PHE A 308 16.52 18.49 -31.56
C PHE A 308 17.68 18.15 -32.52
N PRO A 309 18.74 17.44 -32.09
CA PRO A 309 19.11 17.15 -30.70
C PRO A 309 19.42 18.45 -29.96
N ARG A 310 19.06 18.55 -28.67
CA ARG A 310 19.26 19.77 -27.88
C ARG A 310 20.74 20.02 -27.62
N LYS A 311 21.30 21.05 -28.27
CA LYS A 311 22.63 21.61 -28.02
C LYS A 311 22.47 23.05 -27.55
N PHE A 312 23.24 23.43 -26.55
CA PHE A 312 23.32 24.82 -26.09
C PHE A 312 24.64 25.41 -26.58
N PHE A 313 24.58 26.60 -27.16
CA PHE A 313 25.76 27.36 -27.57
C PHE A 313 25.98 28.48 -26.56
N ASP A 314 27.19 28.55 -26.00
CA ASP A 314 27.57 29.58 -25.05
C ASP A 314 28.30 30.75 -25.74
N ALA A 315 28.81 31.71 -24.96
CA ALA A 315 29.53 32.87 -25.50
C ALA A 315 30.86 32.49 -26.17
N SER A 316 31.44 31.32 -25.86
CA SER A 316 32.68 30.84 -26.48
C SER A 316 32.44 30.21 -27.84
N ASP A 317 31.22 29.75 -28.11
CA ASP A 317 30.79 29.23 -29.41
C ASP A 317 30.41 30.34 -30.41
N ALA A 318 30.35 31.60 -29.97
CA ALA A 318 30.02 32.74 -30.83
C ALA A 318 31.02 32.95 -31.97
N SER A 319 32.28 32.55 -31.78
CA SER A 319 33.36 32.66 -32.76
C SER A 319 33.49 31.47 -33.72
N LYS A 320 32.75 30.38 -33.49
CA LYS A 320 32.79 29.18 -34.34
C LYS A 320 31.90 29.35 -35.58
N THR A 321 32.29 28.72 -36.68
CA THR A 321 31.54 28.78 -37.95
C THR A 321 30.26 27.94 -37.89
N LEU A 322 29.24 28.32 -38.66
CA LEU A 322 27.98 27.58 -38.75
C LEU A 322 28.19 26.13 -39.24
N ARG A 323 29.23 25.90 -40.06
CA ARG A 323 29.67 24.57 -40.50
C ARG A 323 30.20 23.71 -39.35
N GLU A 324 31.06 24.28 -38.49
CA GLU A 324 31.61 23.58 -37.31
C GLU A 324 30.53 23.22 -36.28
N LEU A 325 29.52 24.08 -36.14
CA LEU A 325 28.39 23.85 -35.21
C LEU A 325 27.34 22.87 -35.75
N GLY A 326 27.47 22.43 -37.01
CA GLY A 326 26.55 21.50 -37.66
C GLY A 326 25.17 22.10 -37.98
N LEU A 327 25.13 23.41 -38.29
CA LEU A 327 23.90 24.16 -38.57
C LEU A 327 23.58 24.29 -40.08
N VAL A 328 24.39 23.64 -40.93
CA VAL A 328 24.25 23.55 -42.40
C VAL A 328 23.58 22.21 -42.76
N PRO A 329 22.65 22.13 -43.73
CA PRO A 329 22.16 23.19 -44.63
C PRO A 329 20.97 23.99 -44.08
N SER A 330 20.29 23.50 -43.06
CA SER A 330 19.20 24.22 -42.40
C SER A 330 19.11 23.89 -40.91
N ALA A 331 18.84 24.91 -40.09
CA ALA A 331 18.71 24.74 -38.65
C ALA A 331 17.63 25.65 -38.06
N ALA A 332 16.95 25.14 -37.03
CA ALA A 332 16.01 25.87 -36.20
C ALA A 332 16.64 26.10 -34.81
N LEU A 333 16.77 27.37 -34.42
CA LEU A 333 17.38 27.80 -33.17
C LEU A 333 16.36 28.54 -32.30
N GLU A 334 16.47 28.36 -30.99
CA GLU A 334 15.80 29.18 -29.98
C GLU A 334 16.86 30.07 -29.31
N ALA A 335 16.63 31.38 -29.32
CA ALA A 335 17.49 32.37 -28.69
C ALA A 335 16.81 32.88 -27.42
N SER A 336 17.50 32.80 -26.27
CA SER A 336 17.04 33.37 -25.01
C SER A 336 18.01 34.44 -24.51
N ALA A 337 17.48 35.52 -23.93
CA ALA A 337 18.29 36.56 -23.29
C ALA A 337 19.13 35.95 -22.15
N HIS A 338 20.39 36.36 -22.03
CA HIS A 338 21.22 35.99 -20.90
C HIS A 338 20.67 36.66 -19.62
N GLY A 339 20.01 35.87 -18.77
CA GLY A 339 19.45 36.36 -17.51
C GLY A 339 20.57 36.71 -16.53
N ASN A 340 20.66 37.99 -16.15
CA ASN A 340 21.47 38.43 -15.03
C ASN A 340 20.89 37.76 -13.77
N ALA A 341 21.62 36.80 -13.20
CA ALA A 341 21.20 36.05 -12.03
C ALA A 341 21.06 37.01 -10.84
N ARG A 342 19.83 37.37 -10.46
CA ARG A 342 19.56 37.92 -9.14
C ARG A 342 19.24 36.77 -8.19
N ASN A 343 20.25 36.41 -7.40
CA ASN A 343 20.04 35.88 -6.05
C ASN A 343 19.03 36.79 -5.34
N ILE A 344 17.93 36.21 -4.85
CA ILE A 344 17.12 36.86 -3.82
C ILE A 344 17.10 35.90 -2.65
N ASP A 345 18.17 36.03 -1.86
CA ASP A 345 18.12 35.78 -0.43
C ASP A 345 17.43 36.96 0.26
N MET A 346 16.93 36.65 1.44
CA MET A 346 16.16 37.44 2.40
C MET A 346 16.44 38.96 2.49
N ASN A 347 15.32 39.62 2.80
CA ASN A 347 15.18 40.81 3.64
C ASN A 347 15.14 42.18 2.94
N GLU A 348 14.30 43.01 3.55
CA GLU A 348 14.23 44.46 3.45
C GLU A 348 13.16 45.09 2.55
N SER A 349 12.49 46.01 3.22
CA SER A 349 11.28 46.75 2.93
C SER A 349 11.48 47.95 2.03
N GLN A 350 10.36 48.39 1.45
CA GLN A 350 10.00 49.75 1.00
C GLN A 350 9.91 50.02 -0.52
N ASN A 351 8.69 50.43 -0.88
CA ASN A 351 8.29 51.38 -1.92
C ASN A 351 8.97 51.35 -3.31
N HIS A 352 8.20 51.00 -4.34
CA HIS A 352 7.72 52.02 -5.29
C HIS A 352 6.60 51.52 -6.23
N SER A 353 5.93 52.49 -6.82
CA SER A 353 4.56 52.57 -7.28
C SER A 353 4.24 51.89 -8.63
N CYS A 354 3.01 51.39 -8.70
CA CYS A 354 2.33 50.89 -9.89
C CYS A 354 1.89 52.04 -10.80
N ASN A 355 2.10 51.92 -12.12
CA ASN A 355 1.52 52.83 -13.12
C ASN A 355 0.23 52.22 -13.70
N MET A 356 -0.79 53.06 -13.77
CA MET A 356 -2.21 52.69 -13.79
C MET A 356 -2.79 52.94 -15.20
N SER A 357 -2.59 52.01 -16.13
CA SER A 357 -3.23 52.08 -17.47
C SER A 357 -3.53 50.70 -18.10
N ASP A 358 -2.86 49.62 -17.73
CA ASP A 358 -3.12 48.28 -18.30
C ASP A 358 -4.21 47.46 -17.56
N VAL A 359 -4.67 47.93 -16.40
CA VAL A 359 -5.58 47.17 -15.54
C VAL A 359 -7.05 47.28 -15.96
N GLU A 360 -7.45 48.35 -16.66
CA GLU A 360 -8.85 48.55 -17.06
C GLU A 360 -9.27 47.76 -18.30
N ALA A 361 -8.35 47.51 -19.23
CA ALA A 361 -8.61 46.70 -20.43
C ALA A 361 -8.84 45.21 -20.08
N SER A 362 -8.03 44.65 -19.18
CA SER A 362 -8.21 43.27 -18.71
C SER A 362 -9.45 43.09 -17.83
N ARG A 363 -9.83 44.10 -17.02
CA ARG A 363 -11.03 44.03 -16.19
C ARG A 363 -12.32 44.03 -17.03
N ARG A 364 -12.36 44.70 -18.18
CA ARG A 364 -13.55 44.74 -19.05
C ARG A 364 -13.76 43.41 -19.80
N CYS A 365 -12.68 42.76 -20.24
CA CYS A 365 -12.76 41.45 -20.89
C CYS A 365 -13.18 40.34 -19.91
N ILE A 366 -12.57 40.29 -18.72
CA ILE A 366 -12.87 39.28 -17.69
C ILE A 366 -14.30 39.43 -17.14
N ARG A 367 -14.80 40.66 -16.99
CA ARG A 367 -16.17 40.91 -16.48
C ARG A 367 -17.26 40.52 -17.50
N SER A 368 -16.94 40.47 -18.79
CA SER A 368 -17.86 39.99 -19.84
C SER A 368 -17.96 38.47 -19.91
N THR A 369 -16.86 37.75 -19.62
CA THR A 369 -16.80 36.29 -19.70
C THR A 369 -17.30 35.59 -18.42
N ILE A 370 -17.28 36.27 -17.27
CA ILE A 370 -17.73 35.72 -15.98
C ILE A 370 -19.26 35.84 -15.78
N ARG A 371 -19.95 36.69 -16.54
CA ARG A 371 -21.39 36.96 -16.32
C ARG A 371 -22.36 35.97 -16.98
N SER A 372 -21.87 34.94 -17.69
CA SER A 372 -22.72 34.02 -18.47
C SER A 372 -22.57 32.54 -18.14
N ARG A 373 -22.01 32.17 -16.98
CA ARG A 373 -21.91 30.75 -16.58
C ARG A 373 -22.64 30.50 -15.25
N PRO A 374 -23.59 29.55 -15.20
CA PRO A 374 -24.30 29.24 -13.96
C PRO A 374 -23.34 28.68 -12.90
N PRO A 375 -23.58 28.94 -11.60
CA PRO A 375 -22.67 28.58 -10.51
C PRO A 375 -22.41 27.06 -10.38
N GLU A 376 -23.24 26.22 -11.00
CA GLU A 376 -23.13 24.77 -10.95
C GLU A 376 -21.94 24.22 -11.77
N THR A 377 -21.51 24.88 -12.85
CA THR A 377 -20.44 24.34 -13.73
C THR A 377 -19.03 24.59 -13.21
N VAL A 378 -18.81 25.68 -12.46
CA VAL A 378 -17.49 26.03 -11.90
C VAL A 378 -17.12 25.12 -10.72
N ILE A 379 -18.12 24.72 -9.92
CA ILE A 379 -17.94 23.74 -8.83
C ILE A 379 -17.64 22.36 -9.43
N ILE A 380 -18.30 21.98 -10.52
CA ILE A 380 -18.08 20.70 -11.19
C ILE A 380 -16.66 20.63 -11.79
N GLU A 381 -16.14 21.66 -12.46
CA GLU A 381 -14.77 21.62 -13.00
C GLU A 381 -13.68 21.63 -11.92
N ALA A 382 -13.86 22.37 -10.82
CA ALA A 382 -12.96 22.33 -9.67
C ALA A 382 -12.98 20.95 -8.99
N VAL A 383 -14.16 20.33 -8.85
CA VAL A 383 -14.31 18.95 -8.37
C VAL A 383 -13.68 17.96 -9.35
N PHE A 384 -13.81 18.13 -10.67
CA PHE A 384 -13.20 17.25 -11.67
C PHE A 384 -11.66 17.29 -11.64
N TYR A 385 -11.07 18.47 -11.46
CA TYR A 385 -9.60 18.62 -11.31
C TYR A 385 -9.11 17.96 -10.00
N THR A 386 -9.90 18.06 -8.92
CA THR A 386 -9.55 17.47 -7.61
C THR A 386 -9.81 15.95 -7.57
N VAL A 387 -10.86 15.44 -8.24
CA VAL A 387 -11.17 14.01 -8.38
C VAL A 387 -10.12 13.26 -9.22
N ARG A 388 -9.39 13.95 -10.10
CA ARG A 388 -8.22 13.38 -10.79
C ARG A 388 -7.07 13.06 -9.82
N ASN A 389 -7.02 13.74 -8.68
CA ASN A 389 -6.16 13.44 -7.53
C ASN A 389 -6.97 12.85 -6.38
N LEU A 390 -7.36 11.57 -6.53
CA LEU A 390 -8.05 10.77 -5.50
C LEU A 390 -7.42 10.91 -4.11
N SER A 391 -6.08 11.00 -4.04
CA SER A 391 -5.32 11.20 -2.82
C SER A 391 -5.62 12.53 -2.12
N LEU A 392 -5.87 13.61 -2.86
CA LEU A 392 -6.14 14.95 -2.32
C LEU A 392 -7.55 15.07 -1.75
N VAL A 393 -8.55 14.48 -2.40
CA VAL A 393 -9.93 14.47 -1.88
C VAL A 393 -10.11 13.50 -0.71
N LEU A 394 -9.47 12.32 -0.78
CA LEU A 394 -9.41 11.42 0.39
C LEU A 394 -8.65 12.07 1.54
N ALA A 395 -7.55 12.79 1.27
CA ALA A 395 -6.85 13.55 2.29
C ALA A 395 -7.73 14.67 2.88
N ALA A 396 -8.41 15.46 2.03
CA ALA A 396 -9.32 16.55 2.42
C ALA A 396 -10.56 16.06 3.21
N SER A 397 -11.07 14.87 2.90
CA SER A 397 -12.19 14.27 3.64
C SER A 397 -11.70 13.60 4.95
N ALA A 398 -10.53 12.97 4.95
CA ALA A 398 -9.89 12.40 6.14
C ALA A 398 -9.29 13.46 7.10
N SER A 399 -9.36 14.74 6.71
CA SER A 399 -8.78 15.89 7.40
C SER A 399 -9.46 16.27 8.72
N THR A 400 -10.77 16.04 8.80
CA THR A 400 -11.63 16.54 9.89
C THR A 400 -12.61 15.46 10.33
N MET A 401 -13.10 14.69 9.36
CA MET A 401 -13.95 13.52 9.52
C MET A 401 -13.09 12.26 9.66
N LEU A 402 -13.41 11.42 10.65
CA LEU A 402 -12.79 10.11 10.82
C LEU A 402 -13.36 9.14 9.80
N VAL A 403 -12.54 8.74 8.83
CA VAL A 403 -12.84 7.65 7.90
C VAL A 403 -12.42 6.32 8.52
N VAL A 404 -13.38 5.52 8.93
CA VAL A 404 -13.17 4.19 9.53
C VAL A 404 -13.32 3.13 8.45
N GLY A 405 -12.36 2.22 8.33
CA GLY A 405 -12.50 1.05 7.47
C GLY A 405 -13.06 -0.13 8.25
N LEU A 406 -14.23 -0.64 7.87
CA LEU A 406 -14.79 -1.87 8.43
C LEU A 406 -14.49 -3.04 7.49
N THR A 407 -13.80 -4.04 8.00
CA THR A 407 -13.44 -5.25 7.25
C THR A 407 -13.71 -6.50 8.08
N GLY A 408 -13.83 -7.63 7.39
CA GLY A 408 -14.06 -8.94 8.00
C GLY A 408 -13.94 -10.03 6.94
N GLY A 409 -13.63 -11.25 7.39
CA GLY A 409 -13.64 -12.42 6.52
C GLY A 409 -15.07 -12.87 6.19
N ILE A 410 -15.19 -13.77 5.23
CA ILE A 410 -16.48 -14.42 4.95
C ILE A 410 -17.05 -15.04 6.25
N ALA A 411 -18.35 -14.88 6.46
CA ALA A 411 -19.08 -15.36 7.65
C ALA A 411 -18.56 -14.87 9.02
N SER A 412 -17.73 -13.82 9.09
CA SER A 412 -17.25 -13.27 10.38
C SER A 412 -18.29 -12.44 11.14
N GLY A 413 -19.38 -12.02 10.48
CA GLY A 413 -20.42 -11.16 11.07
C GLY A 413 -20.25 -9.67 10.76
N LYS A 414 -19.48 -9.32 9.72
CA LYS A 414 -19.28 -7.94 9.26
C LYS A 414 -20.60 -7.19 9.00
N SER A 415 -21.55 -7.82 8.32
CA SER A 415 -22.87 -7.21 8.06
C SER A 415 -23.65 -6.93 9.34
N THR A 416 -23.54 -7.80 10.35
CA THR A 416 -24.14 -7.59 11.67
C THR A 416 -23.48 -6.41 12.40
N ALA A 417 -22.15 -6.31 12.37
CA ALA A 417 -21.44 -5.16 12.93
C ALA A 417 -21.80 -3.85 12.21
N SER A 418 -21.87 -3.87 10.88
CA SER A 418 -22.31 -2.75 10.04
C SER A 418 -23.73 -2.30 10.44
N TYR A 419 -24.66 -3.25 10.57
CA TYR A 419 -26.01 -2.97 11.02
C TYR A 419 -26.07 -2.35 12.43
N LEU A 420 -25.31 -2.88 13.38
CA LEU A 420 -25.21 -2.32 14.74
C LEU A 420 -24.68 -0.88 14.72
N ILE A 421 -23.64 -0.60 13.93
CA ILE A 421 -23.08 0.76 13.85
C ILE A 421 -24.11 1.74 13.26
N SER A 422 -24.80 1.35 12.19
CA SER A 422 -25.81 2.21 11.55
C SER A 422 -27.05 2.44 12.42
N SER A 423 -27.44 1.45 13.22
CA SER A 423 -28.60 1.49 14.12
C SER A 423 -28.31 2.19 15.45
N HIS A 424 -27.04 2.53 15.71
CA HIS A 424 -26.64 3.26 16.92
C HIS A 424 -27.34 4.62 16.98
N PRO A 425 -27.70 5.13 18.17
CA PRO A 425 -28.24 6.49 18.36
C PRO A 425 -27.38 7.62 17.75
N ALA A 426 -26.10 7.35 17.51
CA ALA A 426 -25.16 8.29 16.90
C ALA A 426 -25.37 8.47 15.39
N ASN A 427 -26.16 7.58 14.75
CA ASN A 427 -26.51 7.59 13.33
C ASN A 427 -25.30 7.82 12.42
N ILE A 428 -24.29 6.95 12.55
CA ILE A 428 -23.07 7.08 11.75
C ILE A 428 -23.29 6.47 10.36
N PRO A 429 -23.03 7.25 9.29
CA PRO A 429 -23.20 6.81 7.92
C PRO A 429 -22.23 5.70 7.54
N ILE A 430 -22.74 4.74 6.76
CA ILE A 430 -21.97 3.61 6.22
C ILE A 430 -21.97 3.66 4.70
N ILE A 431 -20.78 3.52 4.11
CA ILE A 431 -20.56 3.36 2.69
C ILE A 431 -20.21 1.89 2.45
N ASP A 432 -21.20 1.09 2.06
CA ASP A 432 -21.00 -0.30 1.64
C ASP A 432 -20.48 -0.34 0.19
N LEU A 433 -19.25 -0.79 0.02
CA LEU A 433 -18.61 -0.88 -1.31
C LEU A 433 -19.21 -1.97 -2.19
N ASP A 434 -19.80 -3.02 -1.62
CA ASP A 434 -20.45 -4.08 -2.39
C ASP A 434 -21.76 -3.56 -3.00
N VAL A 435 -22.51 -2.76 -2.24
CA VAL A 435 -23.68 -2.03 -2.76
C VAL A 435 -23.24 -0.99 -3.79
N LEU A 436 -22.20 -0.20 -3.48
CA LEU A 436 -21.66 0.80 -4.38
C LEU A 436 -21.21 0.21 -5.72
N ALA A 437 -20.59 -0.97 -5.70
CA ALA A 437 -20.14 -1.69 -6.88
C ALA A 437 -21.31 -2.10 -7.78
N ARG A 438 -22.51 -2.30 -7.23
CA ARG A 438 -23.74 -2.55 -8.01
C ARG A 438 -24.33 -1.25 -8.54
N GLU A 439 -24.34 -0.19 -7.73
CA GLU A 439 -24.85 1.13 -8.15
C GLU A 439 -24.07 1.72 -9.31
N VAL A 440 -22.73 1.61 -9.33
CA VAL A 440 -21.90 2.23 -10.37
C VAL A 440 -22.08 1.61 -11.76
N VAL A 441 -22.65 0.40 -11.83
CA VAL A 441 -22.97 -0.30 -13.09
C VAL A 441 -24.48 -0.36 -13.36
N ALA A 442 -25.28 0.41 -12.64
CA ALA A 442 -26.71 0.53 -12.89
C ALA A 442 -26.98 1.16 -14.28
N PRO A 443 -28.18 0.94 -14.86
CA PRO A 443 -28.58 1.58 -16.10
C PRO A 443 -28.36 3.10 -16.07
N GLY A 444 -27.84 3.66 -17.17
CA GLY A 444 -27.52 5.09 -17.27
C GLY A 444 -26.18 5.52 -16.66
N GLN A 445 -25.45 4.64 -15.97
CA GLN A 445 -24.15 4.98 -15.40
C GLN A 445 -23.01 4.89 -16.45
N PRO A 446 -22.00 5.79 -16.38
CA PRO A 446 -20.87 5.77 -17.30
C PRO A 446 -20.07 4.46 -17.30
N ALA A 447 -19.99 3.78 -16.14
CA ALA A 447 -19.24 2.53 -16.06
C ALA A 447 -19.92 1.41 -16.85
N LEU A 448 -21.26 1.36 -16.88
CA LEU A 448 -22.00 0.38 -17.69
C LEU A 448 -21.77 0.61 -19.18
N SER A 449 -21.75 1.87 -19.62
CA SER A 449 -21.42 2.23 -21.01
C SER A 449 -19.99 1.82 -21.38
N ALA A 450 -19.02 2.04 -20.47
CA ALA A 450 -17.64 1.61 -20.67
C ALA A 450 -17.48 0.07 -20.71
N LEU A 451 -18.30 -0.66 -19.94
CA LEU A 451 -18.33 -2.13 -20.00
C LEU A 451 -18.92 -2.61 -21.33
N ARG A 452 -20.00 -1.98 -21.80
CA ARG A 452 -20.60 -2.29 -23.12
C ARG A 452 -19.62 -2.08 -24.27
N SER A 453 -18.88 -0.97 -24.28
CA SER A 453 -17.92 -0.70 -25.35
C SER A 453 -16.73 -1.66 -25.32
N THR A 454 -16.36 -2.16 -24.15
CA THR A 454 -15.19 -3.02 -23.96
C THR A 454 -15.49 -4.51 -24.19
N PHE A 455 -16.61 -5.00 -23.65
CA PHE A 455 -16.96 -6.43 -23.65
C PHE A 455 -18.03 -6.78 -24.69
N GLY A 456 -18.55 -5.78 -25.41
CA GLY A 456 -19.58 -5.93 -26.42
C GLY A 456 -20.99 -5.72 -25.86
N PRO A 457 -22.00 -5.70 -26.74
CA PRO A 457 -23.40 -5.43 -26.35
C PRO A 457 -24.03 -6.57 -25.54
N THR A 458 -23.50 -7.80 -25.62
CA THR A 458 -24.06 -8.99 -24.94
C THR A 458 -24.00 -8.93 -23.42
N VAL A 459 -23.19 -8.02 -22.85
CA VAL A 459 -23.11 -7.81 -21.40
C VAL A 459 -24.27 -6.99 -20.85
N ILE A 460 -25.12 -6.41 -21.71
CA ILE A 460 -26.32 -5.70 -21.31
C ILE A 460 -27.53 -6.55 -21.68
N SER A 461 -28.39 -6.78 -20.70
CA SER A 461 -29.67 -7.46 -20.86
C SER A 461 -30.66 -6.57 -21.62
N SER A 462 -31.75 -7.16 -22.14
CA SER A 462 -32.77 -6.43 -22.90
C SER A 462 -33.47 -5.32 -22.09
N ASP A 463 -33.48 -5.43 -20.76
CA ASP A 463 -33.99 -4.44 -19.80
C ASP A 463 -33.01 -3.27 -19.53
N GLY A 464 -31.84 -3.27 -20.18
CA GLY A 464 -30.79 -2.27 -19.99
C GLY A 464 -29.91 -2.49 -18.76
N THR A 465 -30.12 -3.58 -18.02
CA THR A 465 -29.30 -3.94 -16.84
C THR A 465 -28.06 -4.74 -17.24
N LEU A 466 -27.10 -4.85 -16.30
CA LEU A 466 -25.88 -5.62 -16.53
C LEU A 466 -26.14 -7.13 -16.40
N ASN A 467 -25.87 -7.88 -17.47
CA ASN A 467 -25.81 -9.34 -17.41
C ASN A 467 -24.49 -9.79 -16.74
N ARG A 468 -24.56 -10.03 -15.44
CA ARG A 468 -23.40 -10.41 -14.62
C ARG A 468 -22.80 -11.77 -14.99
N ALA A 469 -23.64 -12.72 -15.39
CA ALA A 469 -23.18 -14.05 -15.76
C ALA A 469 -22.34 -13.99 -17.05
N GLU A 470 -22.85 -13.28 -18.06
CA GLU A 470 -22.14 -13.12 -19.33
C GLU A 470 -20.90 -12.24 -19.20
N LEU A 471 -20.97 -11.15 -18.42
CA LEU A 471 -19.79 -10.36 -18.10
C LEU A 471 -18.73 -11.19 -17.38
N GLY A 472 -19.13 -12.02 -16.41
CA GLY A 472 -18.21 -12.92 -15.70
C GLY A 472 -17.51 -13.89 -16.65
N ARG A 473 -18.29 -14.55 -17.53
CA ARG A 473 -17.77 -15.46 -18.55
C ARG A 473 -16.74 -14.79 -19.45
N LEU A 474 -17.03 -13.58 -19.94
CA LEU A 474 -16.15 -12.84 -20.84
C LEU A 474 -14.94 -12.23 -20.14
N ALA A 475 -15.12 -11.69 -18.92
CA ALA A 475 -14.08 -10.97 -18.19
C ALA A 475 -13.07 -11.91 -17.53
N PHE A 476 -13.49 -13.10 -17.09
CA PHE A 476 -12.61 -14.10 -16.48
C PHE A 476 -12.04 -15.11 -17.49
N ALA A 477 -12.43 -15.05 -18.77
CA ALA A 477 -11.86 -15.91 -19.81
C ALA A 477 -10.36 -15.68 -20.04
N THR A 478 -9.86 -14.45 -19.85
CA THR A 478 -8.43 -14.13 -20.02
C THR A 478 -7.95 -13.15 -18.94
N PRO A 479 -6.70 -13.28 -18.46
CA PRO A 479 -6.14 -12.37 -17.45
C PRO A 479 -6.14 -10.90 -17.88
N GLU A 480 -6.02 -10.62 -19.18
CA GLU A 480 -6.05 -9.26 -19.73
C GLU A 480 -7.43 -8.61 -19.60
N LYS A 481 -8.49 -9.36 -19.94
CA LYS A 481 -9.87 -8.93 -19.78
C LYS A 481 -10.24 -8.72 -18.31
N THR A 482 -9.72 -9.55 -17.40
CA THR A 482 -9.92 -9.38 -15.96
C THR A 482 -9.29 -8.09 -15.46
N LYS A 483 -8.06 -7.77 -15.90
CA LYS A 483 -7.41 -6.49 -15.57
C LYS A 483 -8.19 -5.30 -16.10
N LEU A 484 -8.74 -5.41 -17.31
CA LEU A 484 -9.51 -4.34 -17.94
C LEU A 484 -10.84 -4.10 -17.20
N LEU A 485 -11.56 -5.17 -16.83
CA LEU A 485 -12.74 -5.11 -15.99
C LEU A 485 -12.41 -4.38 -14.67
N ASN A 486 -11.39 -4.85 -13.96
CA ASN A 486 -10.95 -4.27 -12.69
C ASN A 486 -10.57 -2.79 -12.83
N LYS A 487 -9.91 -2.39 -13.92
CA LYS A 487 -9.55 -0.99 -14.18
C LYS A 487 -10.79 -0.11 -14.31
N ILE A 488 -11.80 -0.55 -15.07
CA ILE A 488 -13.05 0.20 -15.28
C ILE A 488 -13.84 0.29 -13.97
N THR A 489 -14.04 -0.84 -13.30
CA THR A 489 -14.88 -0.93 -12.09
C THR A 489 -14.23 -0.23 -10.90
N HIS A 490 -12.95 -0.49 -10.59
CA HIS A 490 -12.28 0.15 -9.45
C HIS A 490 -12.19 1.66 -9.61
N GLY A 491 -12.00 2.17 -10.84
CA GLY A 491 -12.01 3.61 -11.11
C GLY A 491 -13.37 4.23 -10.78
N ALA A 492 -14.46 3.61 -11.23
CA ALA A 492 -15.82 4.07 -10.96
C ALA A 492 -16.19 3.99 -9.48
N ILE A 493 -15.90 2.87 -8.81
CA ILE A 493 -16.15 2.65 -7.38
C ILE A 493 -15.42 3.70 -6.54
N ARG A 494 -14.13 3.94 -6.80
CA ARG A 494 -13.34 4.94 -6.05
C ARG A 494 -13.89 6.35 -6.21
N LYS A 495 -14.26 6.76 -7.44
CA LYS A 495 -14.88 8.07 -7.69
C LYS A 495 -16.18 8.23 -6.90
N ARG A 496 -17.04 7.21 -6.94
CA ARG A 496 -18.33 7.22 -6.24
C ARG A 496 -18.16 7.24 -4.71
N MET A 497 -17.20 6.48 -4.19
CA MET A 497 -16.86 6.45 -2.77
C MET A 497 -16.37 7.82 -2.30
N VAL A 498 -15.46 8.45 -3.05
CA VAL A 498 -14.95 9.79 -2.75
C VAL A 498 -16.06 10.83 -2.80
N TRP A 499 -16.98 10.73 -3.76
CA TRP A 499 -18.12 11.64 -3.81
C TRP A 499 -19.03 11.50 -2.58
N LYS A 500 -19.36 10.28 -2.15
CA LYS A 500 -20.12 10.05 -0.91
C LYS A 500 -19.39 10.57 0.33
N LEU A 501 -18.08 10.34 0.44
CA LEU A 501 -17.26 10.86 1.53
C LEU A 501 -17.28 12.40 1.56
N LEU A 502 -17.17 13.05 0.40
CA LEU A 502 -17.26 14.50 0.29
C LEU A 502 -18.65 15.01 0.67
N THR A 503 -19.72 14.33 0.25
CA THR A 503 -21.10 14.67 0.64
C THR A 503 -21.29 14.62 2.16
N TYR A 504 -20.82 13.56 2.82
CA TYR A 504 -20.91 13.45 4.28
C TYR A 504 -20.05 14.49 5.00
N TRP A 505 -18.88 14.82 4.44
CA TRP A 505 -18.02 15.87 4.97
C TRP A 505 -18.69 17.27 4.88
N ILE A 506 -19.35 17.58 3.76
CA ILE A 506 -20.14 18.83 3.60
C ILE A 506 -21.32 18.86 4.58
N GLN A 507 -21.98 17.72 4.80
CA GLN A 507 -23.05 17.58 5.80
C GLN A 507 -22.55 17.68 7.26
N GLY A 508 -21.25 17.87 7.49
CA GLY A 508 -20.68 17.99 8.83
C GLY A 508 -20.64 16.68 9.60
N LYS A 509 -20.67 15.52 8.92
CA LYS A 509 -20.52 14.22 9.60
C LYS A 509 -19.10 14.09 10.14
N LYS A 510 -19.01 13.69 11.41
CA LYS A 510 -17.73 13.55 12.14
C LYS A 510 -17.05 12.20 11.88
N VAL A 511 -17.83 11.16 11.60
CA VAL A 511 -17.36 9.79 11.39
C VAL A 511 -18.11 9.19 10.21
N VAL A 512 -17.41 8.47 9.33
CA VAL A 512 -18.00 7.67 8.25
C VAL A 512 -17.32 6.31 8.25
N VAL A 513 -18.11 5.25 8.13
CA VAL A 513 -17.60 3.88 8.00
C VAL A 513 -17.61 3.46 6.54
N VAL A 514 -16.49 2.95 6.05
CA VAL A 514 -16.31 2.37 4.72
C VAL A 514 -16.26 0.86 4.88
N ASP A 515 -17.33 0.18 4.46
CA ASP A 515 -17.49 -1.26 4.64
C ASP A 515 -17.09 -2.02 3.38
N THR A 516 -16.08 -2.89 3.50
CA THR A 516 -15.68 -3.81 2.42
C THR A 516 -14.92 -5.03 2.93
N PRO A 517 -15.19 -6.25 2.44
CA PRO A 517 -14.46 -7.46 2.86
C PRO A 517 -12.99 -7.49 2.39
N LEU A 518 -12.67 -6.82 1.28
CA LEU A 518 -11.35 -6.80 0.65
C LEU A 518 -10.56 -5.52 0.97
N LEU A 519 -10.78 -4.93 2.14
CA LEU A 519 -10.23 -3.62 2.50
C LEU A 519 -8.70 -3.64 2.55
N VAL A 520 -8.15 -4.70 3.15
CA VAL A 520 -6.71 -4.89 3.32
C VAL A 520 -6.05 -5.22 1.97
N GLU A 521 -6.65 -6.17 1.25
CA GLU A 521 -6.20 -6.67 -0.06
C GLU A 521 -6.22 -5.57 -1.14
N ALA A 522 -7.24 -4.70 -1.12
CA ALA A 522 -7.35 -3.56 -2.04
C ALA A 522 -6.43 -2.38 -1.65
N GLY A 523 -5.73 -2.47 -0.52
CA GLY A 523 -4.86 -1.40 -0.02
C GLY A 523 -5.62 -0.16 0.48
N LEU A 524 -6.94 -0.25 0.62
CA LEU A 524 -7.79 0.87 1.07
C LEU A 524 -7.50 1.27 2.51
N TRP A 525 -6.94 0.35 3.31
CA TRP A 525 -6.58 0.60 4.69
C TRP A 525 -5.66 1.82 4.83
N LYS A 526 -4.81 2.12 3.85
CA LYS A 526 -3.90 3.28 3.90
C LYS A 526 -4.63 4.63 3.95
N PHE A 527 -5.87 4.67 3.50
CA PHE A 527 -6.71 5.87 3.45
C PHE A 527 -7.68 5.95 4.64
N CYS A 528 -7.73 4.92 5.49
CA CYS A 528 -8.55 4.90 6.69
C CYS A 528 -7.76 5.45 7.88
N GLY A 529 -8.39 6.32 8.67
CA GLY A 529 -7.86 6.84 9.92
C GLY A 529 -7.88 5.80 11.05
N GLU A 530 -8.79 4.84 10.97
CA GLU A 530 -8.90 3.67 11.85
C GLU A 530 -9.39 2.47 11.04
N LEU A 531 -8.88 1.27 11.32
CA LEU A 531 -9.37 0.01 10.75
C LEU A 531 -10.00 -0.86 11.84
N VAL A 532 -11.27 -1.20 11.64
CA VAL A 532 -12.05 -2.11 12.47
C VAL A 532 -12.10 -3.46 11.78
N LEU A 533 -11.58 -4.49 12.44
CA LEU A 533 -11.64 -5.87 11.98
C LEU A 533 -12.70 -6.65 12.77
N VAL A 534 -13.70 -7.18 12.08
CA VAL A 534 -14.62 -8.17 12.66
C VAL A 534 -13.98 -9.54 12.55
N TYR A 535 -13.45 -10.01 13.68
CA TYR A 535 -12.73 -11.25 13.82
C TYR A 535 -13.65 -12.39 14.24
N CYS A 536 -13.36 -13.58 13.72
CA CYS A 536 -14.02 -14.83 14.06
C CYS A 536 -13.03 -15.95 13.76
N ARG A 537 -13.01 -17.00 14.59
CA ARG A 537 -12.13 -18.15 14.36
C ARG A 537 -12.51 -18.88 13.07
N LYS A 538 -11.54 -19.55 12.44
CA LYS A 538 -11.75 -20.25 11.16
C LYS A 538 -12.83 -21.32 11.25
N GLU A 539 -12.90 -22.03 12.38
CA GLU A 539 -13.90 -23.07 12.62
C GLU A 539 -15.30 -22.44 12.67
N ASP A 540 -15.44 -21.34 13.42
CA ASP A 540 -16.69 -20.59 13.54
C ASP A 540 -17.14 -20.01 12.17
N GLN A 541 -16.20 -19.56 11.33
CA GLN A 541 -16.49 -19.10 9.96
C GLN A 541 -17.03 -20.23 9.09
N LEU A 542 -16.40 -21.41 9.13
CA LEU A 542 -16.81 -22.58 8.35
C LEU A 542 -18.20 -23.04 8.76
N THR A 543 -18.44 -23.23 10.05
CA THR A 543 -19.75 -23.64 10.60
C THR A 543 -20.85 -22.67 10.20
N ARG A 544 -20.62 -21.36 10.30
CA ARG A 544 -21.61 -20.34 9.91
C ARG A 544 -21.88 -20.32 8.42
N MET A 545 -20.85 -20.50 7.59
CA MET A 545 -21.00 -20.52 6.15
C MET A 545 -21.76 -21.76 5.68
N LEU A 546 -21.48 -22.93 6.25
CA LEU A 546 -22.23 -24.16 5.98
C LEU A 546 -23.69 -24.04 6.43
N LYS A 547 -23.95 -23.53 7.63
CA LYS A 547 -25.32 -23.34 8.12
C LYS A 547 -26.14 -22.35 7.25
N ARG A 548 -25.51 -21.27 6.78
CA ARG A 548 -26.21 -20.23 6.01
C ARG A 548 -26.33 -20.57 4.52
N ASP A 549 -25.23 -20.97 3.89
CA ASP A 549 -25.13 -21.15 2.44
C ASP A 549 -25.21 -22.63 2.02
N GLY A 550 -25.03 -23.59 2.93
CA GLY A 550 -25.20 -25.02 2.65
C GLY A 550 -26.66 -25.36 2.33
N GLU A 551 -27.59 -24.94 3.19
CA GLU A 551 -29.03 -25.18 2.99
C GLU A 551 -29.62 -24.35 1.83
N SER A 552 -29.16 -23.10 1.64
CA SER A 552 -29.76 -22.18 0.67
C SER A 552 -29.14 -22.22 -0.74
N LYS A 553 -27.88 -22.65 -0.87
CA LYS A 553 -27.12 -22.60 -2.14
C LYS A 553 -26.40 -23.92 -2.48
N GLY A 554 -26.58 -24.97 -1.69
CA GLY A 554 -25.94 -26.27 -1.92
C GLY A 554 -24.40 -26.21 -1.83
N LEU A 555 -23.87 -25.35 -0.96
CA LEU A 555 -22.42 -25.17 -0.82
C LEU A 555 -21.78 -26.37 -0.12
N THR A 556 -20.80 -27.01 -0.77
CA THR A 556 -20.01 -28.09 -0.16
C THR A 556 -18.98 -27.55 0.84
N GLU A 557 -18.49 -28.41 1.74
CA GLU A 557 -17.43 -28.03 2.70
C GLU A 557 -16.12 -27.67 1.99
N GLU A 558 -15.83 -28.34 0.87
CA GLU A 558 -14.68 -28.09 0.01
C GLU A 558 -14.78 -26.71 -0.65
N ASP A 559 -15.93 -26.37 -1.23
CA ASP A 559 -16.16 -25.04 -1.82
C ASP A 559 -16.06 -23.93 -0.77
N ALA A 560 -16.59 -24.20 0.43
CA ALA A 560 -16.47 -23.33 1.58
C ALA A 560 -14.98 -23.07 1.93
N LYS A 561 -14.18 -24.13 2.08
CA LYS A 561 -12.74 -24.02 2.35
C LYS A 561 -12.00 -23.28 1.24
N GLN A 562 -12.33 -23.51 -0.03
CA GLN A 562 -11.74 -22.79 -1.16
C GLN A 562 -12.04 -21.29 -1.12
N ARG A 563 -13.28 -20.90 -0.81
CA ARG A 563 -13.68 -19.48 -0.67
C ARG A 563 -12.98 -18.78 0.49
N LEU A 564 -12.78 -19.49 1.61
CA LEU A 564 -12.00 -19.01 2.74
C LEU A 564 -10.53 -18.82 2.37
N ALA A 565 -9.94 -19.76 1.63
CA ALA A 565 -8.54 -19.71 1.19
C ALA A 565 -8.26 -18.62 0.14
N ALA A 566 -9.27 -18.20 -0.63
CA ALA A 566 -9.14 -17.13 -1.62
C ALA A 566 -8.98 -15.73 -1.00
N GLN A 567 -9.30 -15.57 0.30
CA GLN A 567 -9.12 -14.31 1.04
C GLN A 567 -7.88 -14.36 1.92
N LEU A 568 -7.33 -13.20 2.28
CA LEU A 568 -6.25 -13.17 3.27
C LEU A 568 -6.78 -13.72 4.61
N PRO A 569 -6.07 -14.65 5.28
CA PRO A 569 -6.49 -15.18 6.57
C PRO A 569 -6.78 -14.06 7.58
N LEU A 570 -7.84 -14.23 8.39
CA LEU A 570 -8.22 -13.23 9.40
C LEU A 570 -7.07 -12.92 10.38
N ASP A 571 -6.28 -13.93 10.73
CA ASP A 571 -5.12 -13.80 11.62
C ASP A 571 -4.05 -12.86 11.05
N ASP A 572 -3.96 -12.75 9.73
CA ASP A 572 -2.98 -11.88 9.07
C ASP A 572 -3.57 -10.47 8.87
N LYS A 573 -4.90 -10.36 8.80
CA LYS A 573 -5.61 -9.07 8.85
C LYS A 573 -5.47 -8.38 10.21
N LEU A 574 -5.23 -9.13 11.30
CA LEU A 574 -5.07 -8.56 12.65
C LEU A 574 -3.97 -7.49 12.71
N VAL A 575 -2.86 -7.68 12.00
CA VAL A 575 -1.73 -6.73 12.02
C VAL A 575 -2.15 -5.32 11.58
N TYR A 576 -3.12 -5.23 10.68
CA TYR A 576 -3.63 -3.97 10.12
C TYR A 576 -4.72 -3.31 10.98
N ALA A 577 -5.32 -4.07 11.91
CA ALA A 577 -6.45 -3.63 12.72
C ALA A 577 -6.02 -2.71 13.86
N ASP A 578 -6.78 -1.64 14.09
CA ASP A 578 -6.64 -0.78 15.26
C ASP A 578 -7.64 -1.17 16.34
N THR A 579 -8.86 -1.52 15.92
CA THR A 579 -9.90 -2.08 16.77
C THR A 579 -10.30 -3.46 16.24
N VAL A 580 -10.38 -4.45 17.13
CA VAL A 580 -10.85 -5.80 16.80
C VAL A 580 -12.19 -6.04 17.50
N LEU A 581 -13.20 -6.39 16.72
CA LEU A 581 -14.50 -6.85 17.21
C LEU A 581 -14.51 -8.39 17.14
N ASP A 582 -14.35 -9.05 18.28
CA ASP A 582 -14.37 -10.51 18.34
C ASP A 582 -15.82 -11.03 18.39
N ASN A 583 -16.18 -11.78 17.36
CA ASN A 583 -17.49 -12.42 17.19
C ASN A 583 -17.36 -13.96 17.21
N SER A 584 -16.37 -14.49 17.91
CA SER A 584 -16.15 -15.93 18.08
C SER A 584 -17.08 -16.51 19.15
N THR A 585 -17.52 -17.76 18.96
CA THR A 585 -18.49 -18.45 19.83
C THR A 585 -17.96 -18.72 21.25
N ASN A 586 -16.65 -18.78 21.44
CA ASN A 586 -16.05 -18.94 22.77
C ASN A 586 -16.06 -17.65 23.59
N LEU A 587 -16.19 -16.47 22.98
CA LEU A 587 -16.23 -15.23 23.75
C LEU A 587 -17.49 -15.17 24.62
N SER A 588 -18.64 -15.61 24.09
CA SER A 588 -19.88 -15.76 24.88
C SER A 588 -19.77 -16.79 26.00
N LYS A 589 -18.90 -17.79 25.88
CA LYS A 589 -18.65 -18.80 26.94
C LYS A 589 -17.60 -18.37 27.96
N ARG A 590 -16.64 -17.51 27.57
CA ARG A 590 -15.55 -17.00 28.43
C ARG A 590 -15.99 -15.86 29.34
N VAL A 591 -17.12 -15.24 29.04
CA VAL A 591 -17.85 -14.37 29.96
C VAL A 591 -18.59 -15.28 30.93
N ALA A 592 -17.91 -15.73 31.98
CA ALA A 592 -18.52 -16.47 33.08
C ALA A 592 -19.29 -15.46 33.95
N GLY A 593 -20.59 -15.33 33.70
CA GLY A 593 -21.50 -14.45 34.44
C GLY A 593 -22.43 -13.71 33.49
N GLU A 594 -23.69 -14.16 33.41
CA GLU A 594 -24.77 -13.45 32.71
C GLU A 594 -25.01 -12.05 33.32
N ASP A 595 -24.48 -11.78 34.52
CA ASP A 595 -24.69 -10.55 35.29
C ASP A 595 -23.70 -9.40 34.99
N ALA A 596 -22.56 -9.63 34.32
CA ALA A 596 -21.52 -8.59 34.15
C ALA A 596 -21.62 -7.77 32.86
N LEU A 597 -22.18 -8.36 31.78
CA LEU A 597 -22.28 -7.73 30.47
C LEU A 597 -23.72 -7.36 30.16
N GLN A 598 -24.12 -6.13 30.50
CA GLN A 598 -25.45 -5.64 30.14
C GLN A 598 -25.48 -5.17 28.68
N ALA A 599 -26.54 -5.57 27.97
CA ALA A 599 -26.78 -5.07 26.62
C ALA A 599 -27.01 -3.55 26.68
N PRO A 600 -26.41 -2.75 25.77
CA PRO A 600 -26.74 -1.33 25.68
C PRO A 600 -28.24 -1.17 25.46
N GLU A 601 -28.87 -0.23 26.17
CA GLU A 601 -30.34 -0.07 26.19
C GLU A 601 -30.94 0.06 24.78
N TRP A 602 -30.26 0.78 23.88
CA TRP A 602 -30.71 0.98 22.50
C TRP A 602 -30.73 -0.33 21.67
N THR A 603 -30.08 -1.39 22.15
CA THR A 603 -30.01 -2.70 21.50
C THR A 603 -31.06 -3.70 21.99
N ARG A 604 -32.04 -3.30 22.81
CA ARG A 604 -33.09 -4.22 23.31
C ARG A 604 -33.87 -4.92 22.19
N ARG A 605 -34.15 -4.24 21.07
CA ARG A 605 -34.79 -4.85 19.87
C ARG A 605 -33.86 -5.75 19.06
N LEU A 606 -32.57 -5.70 19.40
CA LEU A 606 -31.40 -6.45 18.91
C LEU A 606 -31.38 -7.94 19.26
N ASP A 607 -32.00 -8.24 20.41
CA ASP A 607 -31.76 -9.34 21.36
C ASP A 607 -31.66 -10.74 20.74
N LYS A 608 -32.49 -11.08 19.78
CA LYS A 608 -32.62 -12.47 19.30
C LYS A 608 -31.54 -12.97 18.34
N GLU A 609 -30.85 -12.10 17.58
CA GLU A 609 -30.02 -12.55 16.44
C GLU A 609 -28.52 -12.28 16.57
N THR A 610 -28.12 -11.35 17.44
CA THR A 610 -26.72 -10.86 17.49
C THR A 610 -26.05 -11.21 18.81
N SER A 611 -24.78 -11.62 18.79
CA SER A 611 -24.03 -11.91 20.03
C SER A 611 -23.97 -10.67 20.94
N LEU A 612 -24.33 -10.85 22.22
CA LEU A 612 -24.31 -9.78 23.23
C LEU A 612 -22.93 -9.10 23.31
N ALA A 613 -21.87 -9.91 23.28
CA ALA A 613 -20.50 -9.43 23.27
C ALA A 613 -20.17 -8.52 22.07
N LEU A 614 -20.71 -8.80 20.87
CA LEU A 614 -20.48 -7.95 19.70
C LEU A 614 -21.19 -6.59 19.84
N ARG A 615 -22.36 -6.55 20.47
CA ARG A 615 -23.10 -5.31 20.71
C ARG A 615 -22.36 -4.40 21.68
N VAL A 616 -21.91 -4.93 22.81
CA VAL A 616 -21.16 -4.16 23.81
C VAL A 616 -19.84 -3.66 23.23
N GLN A 617 -19.12 -4.49 22.48
CA GLN A 617 -17.90 -4.06 21.79
C GLN A 617 -18.17 -2.95 20.78
N THR A 618 -19.25 -3.06 20.00
CA THR A 618 -19.63 -2.06 18.99
C THR A 618 -20.04 -0.74 19.65
N ASP A 619 -20.85 -0.80 20.71
CA ASP A 619 -21.29 0.37 21.49
C ASP A 619 -20.10 1.12 22.09
N ARG A 620 -19.19 0.42 22.79
CA ARG A 620 -17.95 1.04 23.31
C ARG A 620 -17.10 1.67 22.24
N MET A 621 -16.95 1.00 21.09
CA MET A 621 -16.19 1.53 19.96
C MET A 621 -16.83 2.81 19.40
N VAL A 622 -18.15 2.79 19.17
CA VAL A 622 -18.90 3.94 18.65
C VAL A 622 -18.87 5.11 19.64
N ASN A 623 -19.09 4.85 20.92
CA ASN A 623 -19.03 5.88 21.97
C ASN A 623 -17.65 6.52 22.02
N ARG A 624 -16.56 5.74 21.91
CA ARG A 624 -15.19 6.27 21.82
C ARG A 624 -15.03 7.24 20.64
N TRP A 625 -15.65 6.95 19.49
CA TRP A 625 -15.61 7.86 18.35
C TRP A 625 -16.42 9.13 18.60
N VAL A 626 -17.62 9.00 19.18
CA VAL A 626 -18.49 10.15 19.50
C VAL A 626 -17.82 11.06 20.53
N ASP A 627 -17.24 10.47 21.58
CA ASP A 627 -16.57 11.16 22.68
C ASP A 627 -15.36 11.95 22.23
N ALA A 628 -14.62 11.43 21.24
CA ALA A 628 -13.50 12.15 20.63
C ALA A 628 -13.91 13.50 19.99
N TYR A 629 -15.20 13.73 19.78
CA TYR A 629 -15.76 14.93 19.16
C TYR A 629 -16.91 15.59 19.94
N SER A 630 -17.30 15.09 21.11
CA SER A 630 -18.43 15.62 21.90
C SER A 630 -18.02 16.70 22.91
N GLY A 631 -16.76 16.70 23.40
CA GLY A 631 -16.26 17.71 24.33
C GLY A 631 -15.98 19.08 23.68
N PRO A 632 -15.85 20.16 24.48
CA PRO A 632 -15.64 21.53 23.98
C PRO A 632 -14.36 21.64 23.14
N ILE A 633 -13.30 20.97 23.58
CA ILE A 633 -12.01 20.91 22.85
C ILE A 633 -12.15 20.08 21.57
N GLY A 634 -12.88 18.96 21.61
CA GLY A 634 -13.08 18.08 20.46
C GLY A 634 -13.94 18.72 19.36
N GLY A 635 -15.02 19.40 19.77
CA GLY A 635 -15.90 20.16 18.89
C GLY A 635 -15.20 21.36 18.27
N LEU A 636 -14.48 22.15 19.06
CA LEU A 636 -13.69 23.27 18.56
C LEU A 636 -12.58 22.81 17.61
N ARG A 637 -11.83 21.75 17.97
CA ARG A 637 -10.81 21.15 17.09
C ARG A 637 -11.40 20.71 15.76
N TRP A 638 -12.55 20.03 15.78
CA TRP A 638 -13.24 19.64 14.55
C TRP A 638 -13.68 20.85 13.73
N LEU A 639 -14.27 21.86 14.37
CA LEU A 639 -14.77 23.06 13.71
C LEU A 639 -13.63 23.88 13.09
N VAL A 640 -12.50 24.03 13.78
CA VAL A 640 -11.29 24.66 13.25
C VAL A 640 -10.74 23.89 12.06
N GLN A 641 -10.64 22.56 12.17
CA GLN A 641 -10.18 21.70 11.07
C GLN A 641 -11.13 21.77 9.86
N TRP A 642 -12.44 21.92 10.10
CA TRP A 642 -13.48 22.00 9.08
C TRP A 642 -13.54 23.37 8.38
N LEU A 643 -13.40 24.47 9.13
CA LEU A 643 -13.39 25.83 8.59
C LEU A 643 -12.04 26.23 7.94
N LEU A 644 -10.94 25.59 8.34
CA LEU A 644 -9.60 25.82 7.78
C LEU A 644 -9.09 24.54 7.08
N PRO A 645 -9.46 24.33 5.80
CA PRO A 645 -9.09 23.11 5.05
C PRO A 645 -7.60 22.75 5.08
N PRO A 646 -6.63 23.70 5.03
CA PRO A 646 -5.21 23.35 5.14
C PRO A 646 -4.84 22.71 6.48
N VAL A 647 -5.41 23.19 7.59
CA VAL A 647 -5.17 22.67 8.94
C VAL A 647 -5.73 21.26 9.07
N GLY A 648 -6.95 21.06 8.55
CA GLY A 648 -7.53 19.72 8.44
C GLY A 648 -6.63 18.78 7.63
N LEU A 649 -6.15 19.20 6.46
CA LEU A 649 -5.37 18.35 5.56
C LEU A 649 -4.06 17.89 6.18
N LEU A 650 -3.38 18.78 6.90
CA LEU A 650 -2.21 18.43 7.71
C LEU A 650 -2.56 17.43 8.83
N ALA A 651 -3.66 17.64 9.55
CA ALA A 651 -4.09 16.73 10.62
C ALA A 651 -4.47 15.33 10.10
N GLY A 652 -5.19 15.25 8.98
CA GLY A 652 -5.60 13.99 8.34
C GLY A 652 -4.41 13.22 7.77
N THR A 653 -3.52 13.91 7.05
CA THR A 653 -2.28 13.31 6.52
C THR A 653 -1.36 12.82 7.64
N TRP A 654 -1.22 13.59 8.72
CA TRP A 654 -0.46 13.18 9.91
C TRP A 654 -1.07 11.94 10.57
N ARG A 655 -2.41 11.89 10.74
CA ARG A 655 -3.10 10.71 11.30
C ARG A 655 -2.89 9.47 10.43
N ALA A 656 -3.06 9.59 9.11
CA ALA A 656 -2.82 8.50 8.18
C ALA A 656 -1.34 8.06 8.19
N TRP A 657 -0.40 9.00 8.25
CA TRP A 657 1.04 8.71 8.34
C TRP A 657 1.41 8.01 9.66
N LYS A 658 0.91 8.51 10.80
CA LYS A 658 1.12 7.89 12.12
C LYS A 658 0.62 6.46 12.14
N ARG A 659 -0.60 6.22 11.63
CA ARG A 659 -1.20 4.89 11.54
C ARG A 659 -0.43 3.97 10.60
N THR A 660 -0.13 4.42 9.38
CA THR A 660 0.61 3.60 8.41
C THR A 660 2.02 3.26 8.92
N SER A 661 2.65 4.16 9.67
CA SER A 661 3.92 3.90 10.35
C SER A 661 3.80 2.85 11.45
N ALA A 662 2.74 2.92 12.27
CA ALA A 662 2.46 1.92 13.31
C ALA A 662 2.20 0.53 12.70
N VAL A 663 1.40 0.44 11.64
CA VAL A 663 1.15 -0.83 10.92
C VAL A 663 2.44 -1.39 10.32
N LYS A 664 3.28 -0.53 9.70
CA LYS A 664 4.60 -0.94 9.20
C LYS A 664 5.54 -1.42 10.31
N ALA A 665 5.44 -0.86 11.52
CA ALA A 665 6.22 -1.33 12.66
C ALA A 665 5.76 -2.72 13.10
N ARG A 666 4.44 -2.95 13.21
CA ARG A 666 3.88 -4.27 13.54
C ARG A 666 4.24 -5.33 12.50
N LEU A 667 4.15 -4.99 11.20
CA LEU A 667 4.57 -5.89 10.11
C LEU A 667 6.06 -6.27 10.20
N ARG A 668 6.93 -5.34 10.60
CA ARG A 668 8.37 -5.60 10.79
C ARG A 668 8.65 -6.47 12.01
N GLN A 669 7.88 -6.30 13.08
CA GLN A 669 8.05 -7.01 14.35
C GLN A 669 7.31 -8.37 14.39
N GLY A 670 6.44 -8.65 13.42
CA GLY A 670 5.55 -9.81 13.46
C GLY A 670 4.50 -9.76 14.58
N THR A 671 4.30 -8.60 15.22
CA THR A 671 3.40 -8.44 16.36
C THR A 671 1.95 -8.30 15.89
N LYS A 672 1.08 -9.21 16.36
CA LYS A 672 -0.36 -9.16 16.13
C LYS A 672 -1.04 -8.53 17.35
N PRO A 673 -2.03 -7.63 17.18
CA PRO A 673 -2.85 -7.16 18.29
C PRO A 673 -3.46 -8.33 19.04
N SER A 674 -3.43 -8.29 20.37
CA SER A 674 -4.14 -9.26 21.19
C SER A 674 -5.64 -9.14 20.93
N LEU A 675 -6.32 -10.28 20.81
CA LEU A 675 -7.79 -10.30 20.81
C LEU A 675 -8.29 -9.64 22.11
N PRO A 676 -9.42 -8.92 22.08
CA PRO A 676 -9.98 -8.30 23.28
C PRO A 676 -10.11 -9.35 24.39
N SER A 677 -9.57 -9.02 25.57
CA SER A 677 -9.57 -9.95 26.71
C SER A 677 -11.00 -10.27 27.13
N SER A 678 -11.21 -11.44 27.74
CA SER A 678 -12.52 -11.85 28.30
C SER A 678 -13.05 -10.94 29.41
N LYS A 679 -12.28 -9.94 29.85
CA LYS A 679 -12.77 -8.84 30.71
C LYS A 679 -13.56 -7.79 29.90
N LEU A 680 -14.37 -8.25 28.94
CA LEU A 680 -15.36 -7.40 28.28
C LEU A 680 -16.43 -7.00 29.27
#